data_AF-A0A953GYC6-F1
#
_entry.id   AF-A0A953GYC6-F1
#
_cell.length_a   1.000
_cell.length_b   1.000
_cell.length_c   1.000
_cell.angle_alpha   90.00
_cell.angle_beta   90.00
_cell.angle_gamma   90.00
#
_symmetry.space_group_name_H-M   'P 1'
#
loop_
_entity.id
_entity.type
_entity.pdbx_description
1 polymer ?
#
loop_
_entity_poly.entity_id
_entity_poly.type
_entity_poly.pdbx_seq_one_letter_code
_entity_poly.pdbx_strand_id
1 'polypeptide(L)'
;MKRRITGLFAAAIMAATLASAVAQPSGGASLDLDAKLPFDPAVRRGTLPNGLQYFIRANKKPENRAELRLALNVGSTSEDDDQQGLAHFVEHMAFNGTKNFAKNDIVGFLESIGMRFGADLNAHTSFDETVYQLQLPTEDMKIVDKGVQILEDWAHNISMEDVEIDKERGVIIEELRLRLGAEFRMSQKQYPVMYHGARYPERWPIGKKEILETFKYETIKRFYRDWYRPDLMAVVVVGDFDPAKVEEMVVRHFSKIKPATNPRNREWYTMPDHKQTLFAIATDPEATRSSIGVMYKHDYKPDLTVRDYRQGIVDAIYNRMLNQRFYEISQQPNAPFLGAFSSKGSFNRAKEIYRLGASVKNGGIEQGLEAILTEAKRVEKFGFTPTELERTKKEMLRSFEQAYAERDKFESGQYAEEYVRYFTNLAPAPGIDYEYALYQQYVGTITLDEVNRLAAELIREDNRVFTINAPQKEGVAVPDSNALLAIVKKVEGKEVTPYVDQVSNQPLLATKPAAGKVVDTKTIPELNVTEWKLSNGIHVVMKPTDFKNDEVSFTAFSPGGTSLASDANFIPASTASAVVPLGGVAQFDQIALQKMLAGKAADVSPFINELQEGMGGSASPKDLETMFQLIYLYATQPRMDPKAFETFKASQRASLQNRNARP
;
A
#
# COMPACT_ATOMS: atom_id res chain seq x y z
N MET A 1 78.17 -13.68 34.32
CA MET A 1 78.94 -12.41 34.31
C MET A 1 78.28 -11.47 33.30
N LYS A 2 77.76 -10.33 33.77
CA LYS A 2 77.37 -9.09 33.04
C LYS A 2 76.36 -9.15 31.85
N ARG A 3 75.18 -8.55 32.13
CA ARG A 3 74.39 -7.54 31.36
C ARG A 3 73.74 -7.97 30.02
N ARG A 4 72.41 -8.11 29.92
CA ARG A 4 71.28 -7.12 29.91
C ARG A 4 70.83 -6.79 28.46
N ILE A 5 69.65 -7.26 28.04
CA ILE A 5 68.42 -6.48 27.74
C ILE A 5 67.46 -7.28 26.83
N THR A 6 66.20 -7.17 27.24
CA THR A 6 64.91 -7.67 26.74
C THR A 6 64.56 -7.35 25.29
N GLY A 7 63.74 -8.21 24.67
CA GLY A 7 62.91 -7.90 23.50
C GLY A 7 62.00 -9.06 23.13
N LEU A 8 60.71 -8.99 23.51
CA LEU A 8 59.64 -9.92 23.13
C LEU A 8 59.39 -9.87 21.61
N PHE A 9 59.25 -11.03 20.99
CA PHE A 9 58.58 -11.21 19.69
C PHE A 9 57.30 -12.02 19.94
N ALA A 10 56.13 -11.43 19.65
CA ALA A 10 54.87 -12.16 19.53
C ALA A 10 54.29 -11.85 18.15
N ALA A 11 54.27 -12.86 17.30
CA ALA A 11 53.72 -12.81 15.94
C ALA A 11 52.19 -12.82 16.00
N ALA A 12 51.57 -11.82 15.37
CA ALA A 12 50.13 -11.79 15.11
C ALA A 12 49.88 -12.24 13.67
N ILE A 13 49.11 -13.31 13.50
CA ILE A 13 48.58 -13.79 12.22
C ILE A 13 47.37 -12.91 11.90
N MET A 14 47.49 -12.09 10.84
CA MET A 14 46.40 -11.28 10.29
C MET A 14 45.63 -12.13 9.27
N ALA A 15 44.40 -12.52 9.59
CA ALA A 15 43.46 -13.09 8.64
C ALA A 15 42.76 -11.93 7.91
N ALA A 16 43.03 -11.80 6.60
CA ALA A 16 42.40 -10.81 5.75
C ALA A 16 40.98 -11.29 5.36
N THR A 17 39.96 -10.73 6.00
CA THR A 17 38.58 -10.77 5.50
C THR A 17 38.44 -9.75 4.37
N LEU A 18 38.27 -10.23 3.14
CA LEU A 18 37.83 -9.41 2.00
C LEU A 18 36.36 -9.02 2.22
N ALA A 19 36.14 -7.90 2.91
CA ALA A 19 34.88 -7.20 2.85
C ALA A 19 34.81 -6.48 1.50
N SER A 20 33.89 -6.88 0.64
CA SER A 20 33.50 -6.09 -0.53
C SER A 20 32.93 -4.76 -0.03
N ALA A 21 33.78 -3.74 0.01
CA ALA A 21 33.36 -2.37 0.21
C ALA A 21 32.52 -1.95 -1.00
N VAL A 22 31.19 -2.01 -0.83
CA VAL A 22 30.29 -1.19 -1.66
C VAL A 22 30.65 0.25 -1.32
N ALA A 23 31.28 0.93 -2.28
CA ALA A 23 31.61 2.34 -2.14
C ALA A 23 30.31 3.10 -1.83
N GLN A 24 30.24 3.73 -0.65
CA GLN A 24 29.37 4.88 -0.51
C GLN A 24 29.75 5.86 -1.63
N PRO A 25 28.79 6.47 -2.35
CA PRO A 25 29.11 7.48 -3.33
C PRO A 25 29.82 8.64 -2.61
N SER A 26 31.13 8.66 -2.73
CA SER A 26 32.00 9.73 -2.30
C SER A 26 31.83 10.89 -3.28
N GLY A 27 31.10 11.93 -2.88
CA GLY A 27 31.06 13.20 -3.61
C GLY A 27 29.68 13.82 -3.67
N GLY A 28 29.48 14.89 -2.87
CA GLY A 28 28.33 15.78 -2.93
C GLY A 28 28.24 16.58 -4.23
N ALA A 29 28.01 15.91 -5.36
CA ALA A 29 27.34 16.51 -6.49
C ALA A 29 25.83 16.45 -6.21
N SER A 30 25.18 17.60 -6.11
CA SER A 30 23.72 17.67 -6.12
C SER A 30 23.22 16.89 -7.34
N LEU A 31 22.35 15.90 -7.14
CA LEU A 31 21.59 15.33 -8.26
C LEU A 31 20.96 16.47 -9.06
N ASP A 32 21.06 16.38 -10.39
CA ASP A 32 20.54 17.39 -11.30
C ASP A 32 19.02 17.22 -11.39
N LEU A 33 18.27 18.29 -11.11
CA LEU A 33 16.81 18.28 -11.13
C LEU A 33 16.26 17.92 -12.52
N ASP A 34 16.97 18.30 -13.60
CA ASP A 34 16.50 18.06 -14.96
C ASP A 34 17.00 16.73 -15.54
N ALA A 35 17.78 15.97 -14.75
CA ALA A 35 18.17 14.61 -15.14
C ALA A 35 16.96 13.67 -15.13
N LYS A 36 16.92 12.78 -16.11
CA LYS A 36 15.97 11.67 -16.14
C LYS A 36 16.25 10.72 -14.97
N LEU A 37 15.19 10.20 -14.37
CA LEU A 37 15.35 9.14 -13.38
C LEU A 37 15.99 7.92 -14.05
N PRO A 38 17.04 7.33 -13.44
CA PRO A 38 17.57 6.08 -13.92
C PRO A 38 16.54 4.97 -13.72
N PHE A 39 16.74 3.85 -14.41
CA PHE A 39 16.08 2.60 -14.07
C PHE A 39 16.97 1.83 -13.08
N ASP A 40 16.37 1.01 -12.22
CA ASP A 40 17.07 0.17 -11.26
C ASP A 40 18.22 -0.60 -11.93
N PRO A 41 19.48 -0.32 -11.55
CA PRO A 41 20.65 -0.95 -12.16
C PRO A 41 20.75 -2.44 -11.87
N ALA A 42 20.00 -2.97 -10.89
CA ALA A 42 19.96 -4.40 -10.59
C ALA A 42 19.10 -5.21 -11.57
N VAL A 43 18.39 -4.54 -12.50
CA VAL A 43 17.50 -5.18 -13.46
C VAL A 43 18.17 -5.34 -14.82
N ARG A 44 18.18 -6.56 -15.33
CA ARG A 44 18.46 -6.84 -16.75
C ARG A 44 17.18 -6.60 -17.52
N ARG A 45 17.20 -5.65 -18.45
CA ARG A 45 16.02 -5.29 -19.23
C ARG A 45 16.38 -5.09 -20.70
N GLY A 46 15.40 -5.32 -21.56
CA GLY A 46 15.55 -5.10 -22.98
C GLY A 46 14.24 -5.15 -23.74
N THR A 47 14.33 -4.92 -25.04
CA THR A 47 13.23 -5.05 -25.99
C THR A 47 13.67 -6.02 -27.07
N LEU A 48 12.91 -7.10 -27.25
CA LEU A 48 13.15 -8.08 -28.30
C LEU A 48 12.83 -7.47 -29.68
N PRO A 49 13.35 -8.02 -30.79
CA PRO A 49 13.08 -7.51 -32.14
C PRO A 49 11.59 -7.46 -32.51
N ASN A 50 10.74 -8.22 -31.83
CA ASN A 50 9.29 -8.22 -32.04
C ASN A 50 8.53 -7.17 -31.20
N GLY A 51 9.23 -6.38 -30.37
CA GLY A 51 8.64 -5.32 -29.55
C GLY A 51 8.36 -5.71 -28.10
N LEU A 52 8.43 -7.00 -27.74
CA LEU A 52 8.22 -7.45 -26.37
C LEU A 52 9.32 -6.94 -25.46
N GLN A 53 8.92 -6.37 -24.32
CA GLN A 53 9.85 -5.91 -23.30
C GLN A 53 10.05 -6.99 -22.24
N TYR A 54 11.22 -7.02 -21.59
CA TYR A 54 11.45 -7.88 -20.44
C TYR A 54 12.19 -7.16 -19.32
N PHE A 55 11.92 -7.59 -18.09
CA PHE A 55 12.54 -7.09 -16.86
C PHE A 55 12.92 -8.29 -15.98
N ILE A 56 14.20 -8.50 -15.75
CA ILE A 56 14.72 -9.67 -15.02
C ILE A 56 15.58 -9.19 -13.87
N ARG A 57 15.24 -9.61 -12.66
CA ARG A 57 15.98 -9.21 -11.45
C ARG A 57 16.24 -10.40 -10.55
N ALA A 58 17.50 -10.59 -10.16
CA ALA A 58 17.84 -11.51 -9.08
C ALA A 58 17.42 -10.90 -7.74
N ASN A 59 16.72 -11.68 -6.91
CA ASN A 59 16.34 -11.30 -5.56
C ASN A 59 16.18 -12.55 -4.68
N LYS A 60 16.71 -12.54 -3.46
CA LYS A 60 16.78 -13.75 -2.62
C LYS A 60 15.55 -13.97 -1.74
N LYS A 61 14.56 -13.08 -1.74
CA LYS A 61 13.37 -13.18 -0.88
C LYS A 61 12.09 -13.26 -1.73
N PRO A 62 11.27 -14.32 -1.57
CA PRO A 62 11.51 -15.49 -0.71
C PRO A 62 12.66 -16.34 -1.27
N GLU A 63 13.34 -17.10 -0.40
CA GLU A 63 14.43 -17.99 -0.84
C GLU A 63 13.89 -19.11 -1.71
N ASN A 64 14.66 -19.48 -2.73
CA ASN A 64 14.28 -20.51 -3.71
C ASN A 64 12.91 -20.26 -4.38
N ARG A 65 12.54 -18.99 -4.58
CA ARG A 65 11.28 -18.61 -5.23
C ARG A 65 11.52 -17.59 -6.33
N ALA A 66 10.64 -17.62 -7.34
CA ALA A 66 10.57 -16.63 -8.39
C ALA A 66 9.12 -16.21 -8.65
N GLU A 67 8.97 -14.93 -8.95
CA GLU A 67 7.76 -14.23 -9.38
C GLU A 67 7.87 -13.94 -10.87
N LEU A 68 6.98 -14.54 -11.65
CA LEU A 68 6.87 -14.39 -13.08
C LEU A 68 5.58 -13.64 -13.39
N ARG A 69 5.65 -12.64 -14.27
CA ARG A 69 4.47 -11.91 -14.74
C ARG A 69 4.49 -11.68 -16.23
N LEU A 70 3.33 -11.84 -16.85
CA LEU A 70 3.07 -11.33 -18.19
C LEU A 70 2.13 -10.13 -18.03
N ALA A 71 2.64 -8.93 -18.30
CA ALA A 71 1.84 -7.72 -18.31
C ALA A 71 1.45 -7.39 -19.75
N LEU A 72 0.16 -7.29 -20.01
CA LEU A 72 -0.41 -6.81 -21.26
C LEU A 72 -0.93 -5.38 -21.04
N ASN A 73 -0.44 -4.44 -21.83
CA ASN A 73 -0.94 -3.07 -21.83
C ASN A 73 -2.26 -2.99 -22.63
N VAL A 74 -3.23 -3.86 -22.32
CA VAL A 74 -4.58 -3.89 -22.90
C VAL A 74 -5.54 -4.35 -21.80
N GLY A 75 -6.66 -3.65 -21.65
CA GLY A 75 -7.75 -4.06 -20.76
C GLY A 75 -9.10 -3.85 -21.45
N SER A 76 -10.17 -3.74 -20.66
CA SER A 76 -11.54 -3.63 -21.17
C SER A 76 -11.81 -2.36 -21.99
N THR A 77 -11.04 -1.29 -21.84
CA THR A 77 -11.23 -0.07 -22.67
C THR A 77 -11.00 -0.34 -24.16
N SER A 78 -10.20 -1.36 -24.48
CA SER A 78 -9.89 -1.78 -25.85
C SER A 78 -10.97 -2.65 -26.50
N GLU A 79 -12.05 -2.98 -25.78
CA GLU A 79 -13.17 -3.77 -26.29
C GLU A 79 -14.06 -2.98 -27.26
N ASP A 80 -14.46 -3.62 -28.34
CA ASP A 80 -15.58 -3.19 -29.19
C ASP A 80 -16.92 -3.34 -28.46
N ASP A 81 -17.99 -2.79 -29.03
CA ASP A 81 -19.31 -2.84 -28.41
C ASP A 81 -19.84 -4.27 -28.24
N ASP A 82 -19.50 -5.20 -29.15
CA ASP A 82 -19.82 -6.63 -29.06
C ASP A 82 -18.85 -7.43 -28.19
N GLN A 83 -17.84 -6.78 -27.59
CA GLN A 83 -16.76 -7.42 -26.82
C GLN A 83 -16.77 -7.07 -25.32
N GLN A 84 -17.81 -6.42 -24.80
CA GLN A 84 -17.80 -5.94 -23.41
C GLN A 84 -17.72 -7.09 -22.39
N GLY A 85 -16.56 -7.25 -21.75
CA GLY A 85 -16.21 -8.34 -20.84
C GLY A 85 -15.24 -9.38 -21.43
N LEU A 86 -14.86 -9.27 -22.70
CA LEU A 86 -14.01 -10.26 -23.36
C LEU A 86 -12.52 -10.11 -23.05
N ALA A 87 -12.05 -8.94 -22.59
CA ALA A 87 -10.70 -8.83 -22.05
C ALA A 87 -10.53 -9.74 -20.83
N HIS A 88 -11.49 -9.66 -19.90
CA HIS A 88 -11.56 -10.52 -18.72
C HIS A 88 -11.86 -11.98 -19.08
N PHE A 89 -12.71 -12.23 -20.09
CA PHE A 89 -12.96 -13.60 -20.54
C PHE A 89 -11.68 -14.26 -21.09
N VAL A 90 -10.86 -13.53 -21.85
CA VAL A 90 -9.58 -14.05 -22.37
C VAL A 90 -8.62 -14.37 -21.23
N GLU A 91 -8.62 -13.56 -20.17
CA GLU A 91 -7.87 -13.84 -18.94
C GLU A 91 -8.22 -15.21 -18.38
N HIS A 92 -9.50 -15.53 -18.24
CA HIS A 92 -9.96 -16.85 -17.79
C HIS A 92 -9.56 -17.96 -18.76
N MET A 93 -9.71 -17.74 -20.07
CA MET A 93 -9.36 -18.74 -21.08
C MET A 93 -7.88 -19.11 -21.07
N ALA A 94 -7.00 -18.25 -20.54
CA ALA A 94 -5.58 -18.55 -20.37
C ALA A 94 -5.32 -19.74 -19.43
N PHE A 95 -6.27 -20.07 -18.56
CA PHE A 95 -6.21 -21.21 -17.63
C PHE A 95 -6.94 -22.46 -18.14
N ASN A 96 -7.71 -22.34 -19.23
CA ASN A 96 -8.60 -23.38 -19.74
C ASN A 96 -8.05 -24.07 -20.99
N GLY A 97 -6.75 -23.99 -21.22
CA GLY A 97 -6.05 -24.72 -22.26
C GLY A 97 -5.21 -23.83 -23.16
N THR A 98 -4.00 -24.31 -23.41
CA THR A 98 -3.01 -23.70 -24.27
C THR A 98 -2.38 -24.77 -25.15
N LYS A 99 -1.50 -24.37 -26.07
CA LYS A 99 -0.80 -25.30 -26.96
C LYS A 99 0.01 -26.37 -26.21
N ASN A 100 0.67 -26.03 -25.09
CA ASN A 100 1.52 -26.99 -24.37
C ASN A 100 0.87 -27.58 -23.11
N PHE A 101 -0.33 -27.11 -22.73
CA PHE A 101 -1.06 -27.58 -21.56
C PHE A 101 -2.54 -27.72 -21.91
N ALA A 102 -3.05 -28.95 -21.95
CA ALA A 102 -4.45 -29.17 -22.32
C ALA A 102 -5.36 -28.80 -21.15
N LYS A 103 -6.45 -28.09 -21.41
CA LYS A 103 -7.48 -27.76 -20.41
C LYS A 103 -6.82 -27.18 -19.13
N ASN A 104 -6.99 -27.85 -17.99
CA ASN A 104 -6.51 -27.40 -16.68
C ASN A 104 -5.12 -27.95 -16.32
N ASP A 105 -4.36 -28.47 -17.29
CA ASP A 105 -3.03 -29.05 -17.05
C ASP A 105 -2.04 -28.04 -16.45
N ILE A 106 -2.23 -26.73 -16.67
CA ILE A 106 -1.45 -25.69 -15.97
C ILE A 106 -1.63 -25.82 -14.47
N VAL A 107 -2.87 -25.91 -13.99
CA VAL A 107 -3.19 -26.06 -12.56
C VAL A 107 -2.59 -27.36 -12.01
N GLY A 108 -2.77 -28.47 -12.74
CA GLY A 108 -2.20 -29.77 -12.33
C GLY A 108 -0.66 -29.76 -12.27
N PHE A 109 0.00 -29.07 -13.20
CA PHE A 109 1.45 -28.87 -13.15
C PHE A 109 1.86 -28.08 -11.90
N LEU A 110 1.18 -26.97 -11.61
CA LEU A 110 1.48 -26.13 -10.44
C LEU A 110 1.27 -26.89 -9.12
N GLU A 111 0.18 -27.63 -8.99
CA GLU A 111 -0.07 -28.50 -7.82
C GLU A 111 1.04 -29.56 -7.66
N SER A 112 1.54 -30.12 -8.77
CA SER A 112 2.59 -31.14 -8.74
C SER A 112 3.94 -30.63 -8.21
N ILE A 113 4.19 -29.32 -8.31
CA ILE A 113 5.38 -28.65 -7.77
C ILE A 113 5.08 -27.92 -6.45
N GLY A 114 3.92 -28.20 -5.84
CA GLY A 114 3.54 -27.69 -4.51
C GLY A 114 2.96 -26.28 -4.51
N MET A 115 2.63 -25.72 -5.67
CA MET A 115 1.99 -24.40 -5.83
C MET A 115 0.45 -24.53 -5.82
N ARG A 116 -0.25 -23.45 -5.50
CA ARG A 116 -1.71 -23.39 -5.35
C ARG A 116 -2.33 -22.29 -6.20
N PHE A 117 -3.49 -22.58 -6.80
CA PHE A 117 -4.31 -21.57 -7.47
C PHE A 117 -4.75 -20.46 -6.49
N GLY A 118 -4.71 -19.21 -6.93
CA GLY A 118 -5.02 -18.01 -6.14
C GLY A 118 -3.84 -17.47 -5.33
N ALA A 119 -3.19 -18.33 -4.52
CA ALA A 119 -2.04 -17.93 -3.72
C ALA A 119 -0.77 -17.74 -4.56
N ASP A 120 -0.51 -18.68 -5.48
CA ASP A 120 0.74 -18.76 -6.26
C ASP A 120 0.48 -18.60 -7.77
N LEU A 121 -0.78 -18.61 -8.20
CA LEU A 121 -1.22 -18.36 -9.57
C LEU A 121 -2.39 -17.40 -9.54
N ASN A 122 -2.25 -16.25 -10.20
CA ASN A 122 -3.30 -15.25 -10.22
C ASN A 122 -3.28 -14.47 -11.55
N ALA A 123 -4.38 -13.82 -11.86
CA ALA A 123 -4.44 -12.83 -12.92
C ALA A 123 -5.45 -11.75 -12.56
N HIS A 124 -5.35 -10.62 -13.24
CA HIS A 124 -6.39 -9.62 -13.17
C HIS A 124 -6.50 -8.84 -14.48
N THR A 125 -7.72 -8.42 -14.78
CA THR A 125 -8.03 -7.50 -15.85
C THR A 125 -8.63 -6.22 -15.29
N SER A 126 -8.03 -5.10 -15.66
CA SER A 126 -8.49 -3.75 -15.35
C SER A 126 -8.97 -3.06 -16.64
N PHE A 127 -9.25 -1.77 -16.55
CA PHE A 127 -9.65 -0.97 -17.70
C PHE A 127 -8.57 -0.93 -18.78
N ASP A 128 -7.30 -0.78 -18.40
CA ASP A 128 -6.22 -0.45 -19.35
C ASP A 128 -5.08 -1.49 -19.37
N GLU A 129 -5.22 -2.61 -18.64
CA GLU A 129 -4.22 -3.69 -18.57
C GLU A 129 -4.82 -5.03 -18.15
N THR A 130 -4.13 -6.10 -18.52
CA THR A 130 -4.34 -7.48 -18.04
C THR A 130 -2.98 -8.01 -17.60
N VAL A 131 -2.89 -8.56 -16.39
CA VAL A 131 -1.62 -9.04 -15.82
C VAL A 131 -1.81 -10.45 -15.30
N TYR A 132 -0.99 -11.37 -15.79
CA TYR A 132 -0.89 -12.74 -15.28
C TYR A 132 0.31 -12.86 -14.34
N GLN A 133 0.15 -13.62 -13.27
CA GLN A 133 1.11 -13.75 -12.17
C GLN A 133 1.30 -15.22 -11.81
N LEU A 134 2.55 -15.61 -11.65
CA LEU A 134 2.94 -16.98 -11.36
C LEU A 134 4.13 -16.99 -10.40
N GLN A 135 3.98 -17.67 -9.27
CA GLN A 135 5.06 -17.95 -8.34
C GLN A 135 5.55 -19.39 -8.50
N LEU A 136 6.86 -19.59 -8.51
CA LEU A 136 7.49 -20.91 -8.73
C LEU A 136 8.67 -21.17 -7.79
N PRO A 137 8.94 -22.43 -7.44
CA PRO A 137 10.22 -22.86 -6.88
C PRO A 137 11.36 -22.69 -7.90
N THR A 138 12.56 -22.32 -7.42
CA THR A 138 13.75 -22.11 -8.27
C THR A 138 14.85 -23.17 -8.06
N GLU A 139 14.61 -24.19 -7.23
CA GLU A 139 15.56 -25.27 -6.97
C GLU A 139 15.87 -26.09 -8.24
N ASP A 140 14.89 -26.24 -9.15
CA ASP A 140 15.08 -26.81 -10.48
C ASP A 140 14.76 -25.76 -11.56
N MET A 141 15.79 -25.30 -12.26
CA MET A 141 15.65 -24.31 -13.34
C MET A 141 14.78 -24.81 -14.51
N LYS A 142 14.51 -26.11 -14.64
CA LYS A 142 13.51 -26.62 -15.60
C LYS A 142 12.09 -26.21 -15.23
N ILE A 143 11.79 -26.06 -13.94
CA ILE A 143 10.50 -25.55 -13.47
C ILE A 143 10.36 -24.08 -13.87
N VAL A 144 11.42 -23.28 -13.69
CA VAL A 144 11.44 -21.88 -14.13
C VAL A 144 11.24 -21.78 -15.64
N ASP A 145 11.95 -22.61 -16.43
CA ASP A 145 11.78 -22.67 -17.89
C ASP A 145 10.34 -23.03 -18.28
N LYS A 146 9.73 -24.00 -17.57
CA LYS A 146 8.33 -24.39 -17.77
C LYS A 146 7.36 -23.25 -17.40
N GLY A 147 7.69 -22.45 -16.39
CA GLY A 147 6.99 -21.21 -16.06
C GLY A 147 7.07 -20.15 -17.16
N VAL A 148 8.26 -19.96 -17.74
CA VAL A 148 8.45 -19.08 -18.91
C VAL A 148 7.66 -19.60 -20.12
N GLN A 149 7.54 -20.93 -20.31
CA GLN A 149 6.67 -21.52 -21.33
C GLN A 149 5.18 -21.25 -21.06
N ILE A 150 4.72 -21.28 -19.80
CA ILE A 150 3.34 -20.90 -19.46
C ILE A 150 3.08 -19.44 -19.86
N LEU A 151 4.04 -18.54 -19.59
CA LEU A 151 3.91 -17.14 -19.97
C LEU A 151 3.90 -16.96 -21.50
N GLU A 152 4.72 -17.71 -22.24
CA GLU A 152 4.70 -17.76 -23.71
C GLU A 152 3.31 -18.20 -24.21
N ASP A 153 2.74 -19.21 -23.57
CA ASP A 153 1.45 -19.74 -23.96
C ASP A 153 0.30 -18.76 -23.73
N TRP A 154 0.30 -18.05 -22.60
CA TRP A 154 -0.64 -16.94 -22.38
C TRP A 154 -0.46 -15.82 -23.41
N ALA A 155 0.79 -15.51 -23.78
CA ALA A 155 1.09 -14.45 -24.72
C ALA A 155 0.55 -14.73 -26.13
N HIS A 156 0.61 -15.96 -26.65
CA HIS A 156 0.20 -16.20 -28.04
C HIS A 156 -0.33 -17.61 -28.40
N ASN A 157 -0.49 -18.52 -27.44
CA ASN A 157 -0.94 -19.90 -27.67
C ASN A 157 -2.14 -20.34 -26.81
N ILE A 158 -3.03 -19.43 -26.42
CA ILE A 158 -4.30 -19.82 -25.77
C ILE A 158 -5.16 -20.54 -26.81
N SER A 159 -5.63 -21.74 -26.49
CA SER A 159 -6.27 -22.63 -27.47
C SER A 159 -7.65 -22.13 -27.93
N MET A 160 -8.34 -21.36 -27.09
CA MET A 160 -9.67 -20.80 -27.38
C MET A 160 -10.67 -21.84 -27.90
N GLU A 161 -10.69 -23.03 -27.27
CA GLU A 161 -11.59 -24.12 -27.64
C GLU A 161 -13.04 -23.76 -27.32
N ASP A 162 -13.93 -23.92 -28.29
CA ASP A 162 -15.34 -23.53 -28.19
C ASP A 162 -16.05 -24.20 -26.99
N VAL A 163 -15.71 -25.47 -26.70
CA VAL A 163 -16.26 -26.21 -25.56
C VAL A 163 -15.82 -25.66 -24.21
N GLU A 164 -14.59 -25.15 -24.10
CA GLU A 164 -14.09 -24.54 -22.87
C GLU A 164 -14.63 -23.12 -22.71
N ILE A 165 -14.82 -22.39 -23.81
CA ILE A 165 -15.54 -21.10 -23.81
C ILE A 165 -16.95 -21.28 -23.22
N ASP A 166 -17.71 -22.27 -23.68
CA ASP A 166 -19.09 -22.47 -23.22
C ASP A 166 -19.17 -22.86 -21.74
N LYS A 167 -18.19 -23.61 -21.22
CA LYS A 167 -18.09 -23.86 -19.77
C LYS A 167 -17.79 -22.59 -19.00
N GLU A 168 -16.85 -21.78 -19.50
CA GLU A 168 -16.37 -20.58 -18.80
C GLU A 168 -17.42 -19.47 -18.72
N ARG A 169 -18.38 -19.44 -19.65
CA ARG A 169 -19.54 -18.54 -19.56
C ARG A 169 -20.24 -18.66 -18.22
N GLY A 170 -20.48 -19.88 -17.76
CA GLY A 170 -21.16 -20.12 -16.48
C GLY A 170 -20.36 -19.57 -15.30
N VAL A 171 -19.05 -19.80 -15.28
CA VAL A 171 -18.13 -19.35 -14.23
C VAL A 171 -18.14 -17.82 -14.12
N ILE A 172 -17.93 -17.11 -15.22
CA ILE A 172 -17.89 -15.64 -15.24
C ILE A 172 -19.26 -15.03 -14.91
N ILE A 173 -20.37 -15.66 -15.31
CA ILE A 173 -21.72 -15.20 -14.93
C ILE A 173 -21.94 -15.35 -13.42
N GLU A 174 -21.50 -16.45 -12.80
CA GLU A 174 -21.59 -16.59 -11.34
C GLU A 174 -20.65 -15.61 -10.62
N GLU A 175 -19.47 -15.33 -11.16
CA GLU A 175 -18.59 -14.29 -10.63
C GLU A 175 -19.24 -12.89 -10.70
N LEU A 176 -19.85 -12.55 -11.84
CA LEU A 176 -20.63 -11.32 -11.97
C LEU A 176 -21.72 -11.26 -10.89
N ARG A 177 -22.46 -12.34 -10.66
CA ARG A 177 -23.49 -12.39 -9.61
C ARG A 177 -22.92 -12.16 -8.21
N LEU A 178 -21.79 -12.76 -7.89
CA LEU A 178 -21.10 -12.56 -6.60
C LEU A 178 -20.56 -11.12 -6.45
N ARG A 179 -20.20 -10.47 -7.55
CA ARG A 179 -19.75 -9.06 -7.58
C ARG A 179 -20.90 -8.06 -7.38
N LEU A 180 -22.17 -8.44 -7.57
CA LEU A 180 -23.34 -7.53 -7.49
C LEU A 180 -23.68 -7.03 -6.07
N GLY A 181 -22.75 -7.05 -5.10
CA GLY A 181 -22.97 -6.48 -3.77
C GLY A 181 -23.20 -4.95 -3.78
N ALA A 182 -23.63 -4.41 -2.63
CA ALA A 182 -23.99 -2.99 -2.46
C ALA A 182 -22.97 -2.00 -3.05
N GLU A 183 -21.68 -2.19 -2.76
CA GLU A 183 -20.61 -1.28 -3.20
C GLU A 183 -20.48 -1.24 -4.74
N PHE A 184 -20.61 -2.39 -5.40
CA PHE A 184 -20.55 -2.46 -6.87
C PHE A 184 -21.77 -1.77 -7.49
N ARG A 185 -22.98 -2.04 -6.99
CA ARG A 185 -24.21 -1.38 -7.48
C ARG A 185 -24.17 0.14 -7.29
N MET A 186 -23.63 0.61 -6.17
CA MET A 186 -23.40 2.05 -5.97
C MET A 186 -22.35 2.59 -6.94
N SER A 187 -21.24 1.87 -7.16
CA SER A 187 -20.20 2.26 -8.12
C SER A 187 -20.73 2.36 -9.55
N GLN A 188 -21.61 1.45 -9.97
CA GLN A 188 -22.28 1.52 -11.27
C GLN A 188 -23.10 2.81 -11.46
N LYS A 189 -23.71 3.34 -10.39
CA LYS A 189 -24.41 4.63 -10.42
C LYS A 189 -23.45 5.81 -10.46
N GLN A 190 -22.29 5.69 -9.81
CA GLN A 190 -21.33 6.80 -9.65
C GLN A 190 -20.37 6.96 -10.82
N TYR A 191 -19.89 5.87 -11.41
CA TYR A 191 -18.86 5.89 -12.44
C TYR A 191 -19.23 6.75 -13.66
N PRO A 192 -20.47 6.72 -14.19
CA PRO A 192 -20.86 7.62 -15.28
C PRO A 192 -20.64 9.11 -14.98
N VAL A 193 -20.77 9.51 -13.71
CA VAL A 193 -20.54 10.88 -13.26
C VAL A 193 -19.05 11.12 -12.99
N MET A 194 -18.37 10.17 -12.35
CA MET A 194 -16.94 10.26 -12.06
C MET A 194 -16.11 10.32 -13.34
N TYR A 195 -16.41 9.48 -14.33
CA TYR A 195 -15.75 9.40 -15.63
C TYR A 195 -16.52 10.15 -16.72
N HIS A 196 -17.18 11.25 -16.37
CA HIS A 196 -18.00 12.05 -17.29
C HIS A 196 -17.31 12.29 -18.64
N GLY A 197 -17.96 11.84 -19.72
CA GLY A 197 -17.47 12.00 -21.10
C GLY A 197 -16.32 11.07 -21.50
N ALA A 198 -15.96 10.08 -20.67
CA ALA A 198 -14.96 9.07 -20.99
C ALA A 198 -15.60 7.70 -21.22
N ARG A 199 -14.88 6.80 -21.89
CA ARG A 199 -15.33 5.45 -22.28
C ARG A 199 -15.45 4.47 -21.10
N TYR A 200 -14.74 4.73 -19.99
CA TYR A 200 -14.62 3.83 -18.84
C TYR A 200 -15.95 3.27 -18.30
N PRO A 201 -17.03 4.06 -18.09
CA PRO A 201 -18.31 3.55 -17.58
C PRO A 201 -19.00 2.53 -18.49
N GLU A 202 -18.65 2.51 -19.78
CA GLU A 202 -19.19 1.59 -20.78
C GLU A 202 -18.32 0.35 -20.97
N ARG A 203 -17.20 0.26 -20.24
CA ARG A 203 -16.18 -0.78 -20.40
C ARG A 203 -15.78 -1.38 -19.07
N TRP A 204 -16.77 -1.68 -18.23
CA TRP A 204 -16.52 -2.42 -16.99
C TRP A 204 -15.80 -3.73 -17.31
N PRO A 205 -14.69 -4.07 -16.64
CA PRO A 205 -13.92 -5.28 -16.94
C PRO A 205 -14.75 -6.57 -16.89
N ILE A 206 -15.68 -6.66 -15.93
CA ILE A 206 -16.58 -7.82 -15.81
C ILE A 206 -17.59 -7.93 -16.97
N GLY A 207 -17.74 -6.87 -17.78
CA GLY A 207 -18.58 -6.88 -18.97
C GLY A 207 -20.08 -6.75 -18.73
N LYS A 208 -20.83 -7.09 -19.78
CA LYS A 208 -22.30 -7.12 -19.78
C LYS A 208 -22.80 -8.54 -19.85
N LYS A 209 -23.73 -8.87 -18.96
CA LYS A 209 -24.31 -10.21 -18.87
C LYS A 209 -24.84 -10.70 -20.22
N GLU A 210 -25.55 -9.84 -20.95
CA GLU A 210 -26.18 -10.18 -22.23
C GLU A 210 -25.15 -10.58 -23.29
N ILE A 211 -23.98 -9.94 -23.28
CA ILE A 211 -22.86 -10.25 -24.19
C ILE A 211 -22.19 -11.55 -23.75
N LEU A 212 -21.90 -11.69 -22.45
CA LEU A 212 -21.26 -12.90 -21.89
C LEU A 212 -22.08 -14.17 -22.15
N GLU A 213 -23.41 -14.06 -22.18
CA GLU A 213 -24.31 -15.18 -22.48
C GLU A 213 -24.34 -15.56 -23.96
N THR A 214 -24.03 -14.64 -24.88
CA THR A 214 -24.39 -14.80 -26.30
C THR A 214 -23.31 -14.49 -27.33
N PHE A 215 -22.13 -13.98 -26.94
CA PHE A 215 -21.07 -13.63 -27.89
C PHE A 215 -20.68 -14.83 -28.77
N LYS A 216 -20.33 -14.57 -30.04
CA LYS A 216 -19.89 -15.63 -30.97
C LYS A 216 -18.43 -15.99 -30.71
N TYR A 217 -18.02 -17.25 -30.90
CA TYR A 217 -16.63 -17.67 -30.67
C TYR A 217 -15.59 -16.82 -31.43
N GLU A 218 -15.90 -16.38 -32.65
CA GLU A 218 -14.98 -15.50 -33.40
C GLU A 218 -14.82 -14.12 -32.74
N THR A 219 -15.78 -13.64 -31.96
CA THR A 219 -15.71 -12.33 -31.29
C THR A 219 -14.60 -12.28 -30.24
N ILE A 220 -14.45 -13.34 -29.43
CA ILE A 220 -13.35 -13.45 -28.45
C ILE A 220 -12.01 -13.79 -29.14
N LYS A 221 -12.03 -14.65 -30.17
CA LYS A 221 -10.82 -14.97 -30.95
C LYS A 221 -10.28 -13.73 -31.68
N ARG A 222 -11.17 -12.85 -32.16
CA ARG A 222 -10.82 -11.53 -32.71
C ARG A 222 -10.16 -10.65 -31.66
N PHE A 223 -10.72 -10.54 -30.47
CA PHE A 223 -10.11 -9.78 -29.38
C PHE A 223 -8.68 -10.28 -29.10
N TYR A 224 -8.52 -11.60 -28.93
CA TYR A 224 -7.21 -12.21 -28.70
C TYR A 224 -6.22 -11.88 -29.82
N ARG A 225 -6.61 -12.08 -31.08
CA ARG A 225 -5.75 -11.77 -32.24
C ARG A 225 -5.35 -10.30 -32.36
N ASP A 226 -6.26 -9.39 -32.06
CA ASP A 226 -6.04 -7.95 -32.23
C ASP A 226 -5.09 -7.38 -31.16
N TRP A 227 -5.16 -7.93 -29.95
CA TRP A 227 -4.57 -7.33 -28.76
C TRP A 227 -3.45 -8.14 -28.10
N TYR A 228 -3.42 -9.47 -28.23
CA TYR A 228 -2.35 -10.30 -27.67
C TYR A 228 -1.17 -10.35 -28.63
N ARG A 229 -0.41 -9.25 -28.64
CA ARG A 229 0.76 -9.07 -29.50
C ARG A 229 1.99 -8.59 -28.72
N PRO A 230 3.20 -8.97 -29.16
CA PRO A 230 4.45 -8.67 -28.45
C PRO A 230 4.70 -7.20 -28.09
N ASP A 231 4.37 -6.25 -28.98
CA ASP A 231 4.59 -4.81 -28.75
C ASP A 231 3.76 -4.20 -27.60
N LEU A 232 2.74 -4.92 -27.14
CA LEU A 232 1.89 -4.54 -26.01
C LEU A 232 2.20 -5.35 -24.76
N MET A 233 3.27 -6.15 -24.75
CA MET A 233 3.60 -7.08 -23.66
C MET A 233 4.93 -6.79 -22.98
N ALA A 234 4.97 -7.05 -21.68
CA ALA A 234 6.19 -7.20 -20.92
C ALA A 234 6.23 -8.51 -20.13
N VAL A 235 7.40 -9.16 -20.13
CA VAL A 235 7.70 -10.31 -19.28
C VAL A 235 8.55 -9.85 -18.11
N VAL A 236 8.05 -10.03 -16.89
CA VAL A 236 8.77 -9.68 -15.66
C VAL A 236 9.13 -10.97 -14.93
N VAL A 237 10.41 -11.14 -14.55
CA VAL A 237 10.87 -12.30 -13.79
C VAL A 237 11.78 -11.83 -12.65
N VAL A 238 11.36 -12.03 -11.40
CA VAL A 238 12.11 -11.62 -10.21
C VAL A 238 12.25 -12.78 -9.25
N GLY A 239 13.45 -13.11 -8.77
CA GLY A 239 13.60 -14.22 -7.83
C GLY A 239 15.02 -14.73 -7.63
N ASP A 240 15.12 -15.83 -6.90
CA ASP A 240 16.39 -16.41 -6.48
C ASP A 240 16.94 -17.33 -7.56
N PHE A 241 17.61 -16.73 -8.55
CA PHE A 241 18.18 -17.40 -9.72
C PHE A 241 19.36 -16.62 -10.33
N ASP A 242 20.05 -17.24 -11.28
CA ASP A 242 21.01 -16.56 -12.16
C ASP A 242 20.23 -15.80 -13.27
N PRO A 243 20.29 -14.46 -13.28
CA PRO A 243 19.47 -13.66 -14.18
C PRO A 243 19.91 -13.79 -15.63
N ALA A 244 21.15 -14.19 -15.92
CA ALA A 244 21.60 -14.42 -17.30
C ALA A 244 20.93 -15.67 -17.89
N LYS A 245 20.77 -16.74 -17.09
CA LYS A 245 20.09 -17.96 -17.54
C LYS A 245 18.61 -17.73 -17.82
N VAL A 246 17.95 -16.93 -16.97
CA VAL A 246 16.54 -16.57 -17.17
C VAL A 246 16.38 -15.68 -18.41
N GLU A 247 17.32 -14.76 -18.66
CA GLU A 247 17.34 -13.94 -19.88
C GLU A 247 17.43 -14.82 -21.14
N GLU A 248 18.30 -15.83 -21.14
CA GLU A 248 18.36 -16.82 -22.24
C GLU A 248 17.04 -17.58 -22.45
N MET A 249 16.35 -17.96 -21.36
CA MET A 249 15.03 -18.60 -21.43
C MET A 249 13.99 -17.66 -22.06
N VAL A 250 13.87 -16.44 -21.53
CA VAL A 250 12.93 -15.43 -22.05
C VAL A 250 13.20 -15.15 -23.53
N VAL A 251 14.46 -14.92 -23.92
CA VAL A 251 14.83 -14.70 -25.33
C VAL A 251 14.44 -15.91 -26.18
N ARG A 252 14.74 -17.14 -25.74
CA ARG A 252 14.44 -18.37 -26.49
C ARG A 252 12.93 -18.59 -26.71
N HIS A 253 12.12 -18.34 -25.68
CA HIS A 253 10.67 -18.52 -25.72
C HIS A 253 10.00 -17.40 -26.55
N PHE A 254 10.31 -16.13 -26.27
CA PHE A 254 9.53 -15.02 -26.83
C PHE A 254 10.05 -14.46 -28.15
N SER A 255 11.32 -14.65 -28.53
CA SER A 255 11.87 -14.08 -29.77
C SER A 255 11.28 -14.69 -31.05
N LYS A 256 10.64 -15.86 -30.94
CA LYS A 256 10.01 -16.55 -32.09
C LYS A 256 8.59 -16.08 -32.35
N ILE A 257 7.99 -15.33 -31.42
CA ILE A 257 6.65 -14.78 -31.61
C ILE A 257 6.71 -13.76 -32.74
N LYS A 258 5.93 -13.99 -33.79
CA LYS A 258 5.90 -13.10 -34.94
C LYS A 258 5.34 -11.74 -34.52
N PRO A 259 5.95 -10.63 -34.94
CA PRO A 259 5.33 -9.32 -34.80
C PRO A 259 3.95 -9.31 -35.48
N ALA A 260 3.01 -8.57 -34.92
CA ALA A 260 1.70 -8.40 -35.54
C ALA A 260 1.86 -7.72 -36.90
N THR A 261 1.20 -8.28 -37.93
CA THR A 261 1.19 -7.69 -39.29
C THR A 261 0.02 -6.73 -39.39
N ASN A 262 0.27 -5.47 -39.75
CA ASN A 262 -0.73 -4.39 -39.78
C ASN A 262 -1.59 -4.35 -38.49
N PRO A 263 -0.95 -4.20 -37.32
CA PRO A 263 -1.66 -4.24 -36.05
C PRO A 263 -2.76 -3.20 -35.98
N ARG A 264 -3.91 -3.56 -35.40
CA ARG A 264 -4.96 -2.59 -35.07
C ARG A 264 -4.36 -1.51 -34.16
N ASN A 265 -4.63 -0.24 -34.47
CA ASN A 265 -4.14 0.85 -33.62
C ASN A 265 -4.76 0.73 -32.22
N ARG A 266 -3.93 0.81 -31.18
CA ARG A 266 -4.42 0.87 -29.81
C ARG A 266 -4.78 2.31 -29.49
N GLU A 267 -6.07 2.58 -29.32
CA GLU A 267 -6.55 3.90 -28.93
C GLU A 267 -6.25 4.17 -27.46
N TRP A 268 -5.74 5.38 -27.19
CA TRP A 268 -5.57 5.88 -25.83
C TRP A 268 -6.72 6.82 -25.53
N TYR A 269 -7.69 6.33 -24.75
CA TYR A 269 -8.89 7.09 -24.45
C TYR A 269 -8.58 8.25 -23.51
N THR A 270 -8.93 9.45 -23.95
CA THR A 270 -8.84 10.65 -23.12
C THR A 270 -10.04 10.77 -22.21
N MET A 271 -9.90 11.60 -21.17
CA MET A 271 -11.01 12.00 -20.33
C MET A 271 -11.14 13.53 -20.39
N PRO A 272 -12.21 14.08 -20.99
CA PRO A 272 -12.34 15.52 -21.15
C PRO A 272 -12.59 16.22 -19.82
N ASP A 273 -12.15 17.47 -19.75
CA ASP A 273 -12.45 18.34 -18.62
C ASP A 273 -13.91 18.79 -18.62
N HIS A 274 -14.44 19.09 -17.43
CA HIS A 274 -15.77 19.69 -17.27
C HIS A 274 -15.72 20.92 -16.35
N LYS A 275 -16.56 21.92 -16.63
CA LYS A 275 -16.60 23.17 -15.85
C LYS A 275 -17.52 23.10 -14.63
N GLN A 276 -18.48 22.19 -14.64
CA GLN A 276 -19.45 22.04 -13.57
C GLN A 276 -18.86 21.26 -12.39
N THR A 277 -19.38 21.52 -11.20
CA THR A 277 -19.30 20.57 -10.09
C THR A 277 -20.34 19.48 -10.31
N LEU A 278 -19.92 18.22 -10.33
CA LEU A 278 -20.82 17.07 -10.48
C LEU A 278 -21.01 16.36 -9.14
N PHE A 279 -22.18 15.75 -8.95
CA PHE A 279 -22.54 15.01 -7.73
C PHE A 279 -22.99 13.60 -8.11
N ALA A 280 -22.29 12.61 -7.56
CA ALA A 280 -22.51 11.19 -7.75
C ALA A 280 -23.03 10.59 -6.44
N ILE A 281 -24.34 10.69 -6.22
CA ILE A 281 -25.00 10.24 -5.00
C ILE A 281 -25.56 8.84 -5.25
N ALA A 282 -25.13 7.88 -4.44
CA ALA A 282 -25.60 6.50 -4.52
C ALA A 282 -26.03 6.00 -3.15
N THR A 283 -27.15 5.30 -3.14
CA THR A 283 -27.66 4.59 -1.97
C THR A 283 -27.97 3.15 -2.32
N ASP A 284 -27.88 2.30 -1.31
CA ASP A 284 -28.17 0.88 -1.43
C ASP A 284 -28.72 0.29 -0.11
N PRO A 285 -29.74 -0.58 -0.12
CA PRO A 285 -30.32 -1.16 1.10
C PRO A 285 -29.33 -2.00 1.92
N GLU A 286 -28.36 -2.63 1.27
CA GLU A 286 -27.33 -3.46 1.91
C GLU A 286 -26.10 -2.65 2.36
N ALA A 287 -26.00 -1.38 1.98
CA ALA A 287 -24.93 -0.52 2.47
C ALA A 287 -25.06 -0.32 3.99
N THR A 288 -23.92 -0.37 4.68
CA THR A 288 -23.86 -0.33 6.16
C THR A 288 -23.21 0.93 6.71
N ARG A 289 -22.63 1.77 5.84
CA ARG A 289 -21.86 2.96 6.20
C ARG A 289 -22.11 4.08 5.21
N SER A 290 -22.00 5.32 5.68
CA SER A 290 -21.97 6.50 4.83
C SER A 290 -20.54 6.95 4.57
N SER A 291 -20.26 7.39 3.34
CA SER A 291 -18.95 7.93 2.97
C SER A 291 -19.05 9.08 1.98
N ILE A 292 -18.02 9.90 1.99
CA ILE A 292 -17.89 11.14 1.24
C ILE A 292 -16.58 11.07 0.47
N GLY A 293 -16.59 11.52 -0.78
CA GLY A 293 -15.41 11.81 -1.58
C GLY A 293 -15.58 13.12 -2.32
N VAL A 294 -14.50 13.88 -2.42
CA VAL A 294 -14.38 15.06 -3.27
C VAL A 294 -13.16 14.84 -4.15
N MET A 295 -13.37 14.78 -5.46
CA MET A 295 -12.34 14.49 -6.45
C MET A 295 -12.07 15.74 -7.28
N TYR A 296 -10.82 16.15 -7.35
CA TYR A 296 -10.31 17.20 -8.22
C TYR A 296 -9.42 16.54 -9.27
N LYS A 297 -9.85 16.54 -10.53
CA LYS A 297 -9.15 15.85 -11.61
C LYS A 297 -8.09 16.75 -12.23
N HIS A 298 -6.89 16.22 -12.39
CA HIS A 298 -5.76 16.85 -13.05
C HIS A 298 -5.24 15.96 -14.17
N ASP A 299 -4.52 16.53 -15.12
CA ASP A 299 -3.86 15.72 -16.17
C ASP A 299 -2.82 14.80 -15.54
N TYR A 300 -2.83 13.53 -15.94
CA TYR A 300 -1.81 12.59 -15.50
C TYR A 300 -0.44 13.01 -16.03
N LYS A 301 0.56 13.05 -15.14
CA LYS A 301 1.96 13.33 -15.47
C LYS A 301 2.83 12.28 -14.78
N PRO A 302 3.50 11.39 -15.52
CA PRO A 302 4.44 10.45 -14.91
C PRO A 302 5.69 11.19 -14.42
N ASP A 303 6.29 10.66 -13.35
CA ASP A 303 7.55 11.19 -12.82
C ASP A 303 8.72 10.68 -13.66
N LEU A 304 9.26 11.52 -14.55
CA LEU A 304 10.32 11.11 -15.49
C LEU A 304 11.68 11.70 -15.12
N THR A 305 11.71 12.79 -14.37
CA THR A 305 12.92 13.50 -13.96
C THR A 305 13.06 13.55 -12.44
N VAL A 306 14.26 13.89 -11.97
CA VAL A 306 14.52 14.14 -10.54
C VAL A 306 13.62 15.25 -10.00
N ARG A 307 13.31 16.27 -10.80
CA ARG A 307 12.36 17.34 -10.47
C ARG A 307 10.95 16.80 -10.23
N ASP A 308 10.47 15.94 -11.12
CA ASP A 308 9.13 15.35 -10.99
C ASP A 308 9.05 14.49 -9.73
N TYR A 309 10.04 13.62 -9.49
CA TYR A 309 10.10 12.81 -8.29
C TYR A 309 10.15 13.67 -7.02
N ARG A 310 10.95 14.75 -7.02
CA ARG A 310 10.98 15.71 -5.91
C ARG A 310 9.61 16.35 -5.70
N GLN A 311 8.87 16.69 -6.76
CA GLN A 311 7.50 17.19 -6.63
C GLN A 311 6.58 16.14 -5.99
N GLY A 312 6.73 14.86 -6.35
CA GLY A 312 6.05 13.74 -5.67
C GLY A 312 6.34 13.68 -4.16
N ILE A 313 7.57 14.01 -3.73
CA ILE A 313 7.92 14.14 -2.30
C ILE A 313 7.15 15.31 -1.64
N VAL A 314 7.06 16.47 -2.31
CA VAL A 314 6.30 17.63 -1.81
C VAL A 314 4.81 17.27 -1.68
N ASP A 315 4.24 16.61 -2.69
CA ASP A 315 2.85 16.13 -2.69
C ASP A 315 2.61 15.14 -1.53
N ALA A 316 3.53 14.22 -1.29
CA ALA A 316 3.45 13.27 -0.18
C ALA A 316 3.52 13.97 1.20
N ILE A 317 4.37 14.98 1.36
CA ILE A 317 4.46 15.78 2.59
C ILE A 317 3.15 16.53 2.85
N TYR A 318 2.59 17.20 1.83
CA TYR A 318 1.30 17.88 1.91
C TYR A 318 0.19 16.97 2.42
N ASN A 319 0.01 15.82 1.76
CA ASN A 319 -1.06 14.87 2.11
C ASN A 319 -0.84 14.26 3.51
N ARG A 320 0.41 13.97 3.91
CA ARG A 320 0.71 13.46 5.26
C ARG A 320 0.32 14.47 6.35
N MET A 321 0.66 15.75 6.18
CA MET A 321 0.30 16.78 7.16
C MET A 321 -1.22 17.00 7.24
N LEU A 322 -1.91 17.05 6.09
CA LEU A 322 -3.37 17.18 6.11
C LEU A 322 -4.06 15.95 6.72
N ASN A 323 -3.54 14.74 6.44
CA ASN A 323 -4.03 13.51 7.08
C ASN A 323 -3.81 13.50 8.59
N GLN A 324 -2.71 14.05 9.06
CA GLN A 324 -2.47 14.21 10.50
C GLN A 324 -3.49 15.14 11.15
N ARG A 325 -3.86 16.27 10.49
CA ARG A 325 -4.92 17.14 10.99
C ARG A 325 -6.29 16.45 11.00
N PHE A 326 -6.61 15.69 9.96
CA PHE A 326 -7.84 14.89 9.95
C PHE A 326 -7.86 13.83 11.06
N TYR A 327 -6.74 13.19 11.34
CA TYR A 327 -6.61 12.28 12.47
C TYR A 327 -6.88 13.01 13.81
N GLU A 328 -6.29 14.17 14.04
CA GLU A 328 -6.55 14.96 15.26
C GLU A 328 -8.03 15.35 15.43
N ILE A 329 -8.71 15.66 14.33
CA ILE A 329 -10.15 15.95 14.32
C ILE A 329 -10.97 14.69 14.66
N SER A 330 -10.57 13.51 14.16
CA SER A 330 -11.30 12.26 14.41
C SER A 330 -11.20 11.79 15.87
N GLN A 331 -10.18 12.23 16.61
CA GLN A 331 -10.01 11.91 18.03
C GLN A 331 -10.88 12.77 18.98
N GLN A 332 -11.66 13.72 18.46
CA GLN A 332 -12.50 14.59 19.29
C GLN A 332 -13.83 13.94 19.69
N PRO A 333 -14.38 14.21 20.90
CA PRO A 333 -15.65 13.61 21.39
C PRO A 333 -16.88 13.78 20.48
N ASN A 334 -16.88 14.80 19.61
CA ASN A 334 -17.93 15.07 18.64
C ASN A 334 -17.37 15.15 17.22
N ALA A 335 -16.41 14.28 16.90
CA ALA A 335 -15.76 14.25 15.60
C ALA A 335 -16.81 14.19 14.47
N PRO A 336 -16.69 15.06 13.45
CA PRO A 336 -17.64 15.14 12.34
C PRO A 336 -17.56 13.94 11.38
N PHE A 337 -16.53 13.10 11.54
CA PHE A 337 -16.30 11.88 10.79
C PHE A 337 -15.60 10.84 11.68
N LEU A 338 -15.72 9.57 11.30
CA LEU A 338 -15.00 8.45 11.92
C LEU A 338 -13.52 8.43 11.49
N GLY A 339 -13.27 8.89 10.27
CA GLY A 339 -11.93 9.09 9.71
C GLY A 339 -12.04 9.87 8.42
N ALA A 340 -11.00 10.63 8.10
CA ALA A 340 -10.90 11.38 6.86
C ALA A 340 -9.47 11.32 6.32
N PHE A 341 -9.32 11.56 5.03
CA PHE A 341 -8.05 11.53 4.35
C PHE A 341 -8.00 12.50 3.16
N SER A 342 -6.78 12.80 2.77
CA SER A 342 -6.34 13.46 1.56
C SER A 342 -5.33 12.55 0.86
N SER A 343 -5.41 12.48 -0.46
CA SER A 343 -4.49 11.70 -1.28
C SER A 343 -4.41 12.27 -2.68
N LYS A 344 -3.27 12.11 -3.34
CA LYS A 344 -3.11 12.32 -4.77
C LYS A 344 -2.65 11.01 -5.42
N GLY A 345 -3.15 10.69 -6.60
CA GLY A 345 -2.68 9.53 -7.35
C GLY A 345 -3.35 9.36 -8.71
N SER A 346 -2.83 8.43 -9.50
CA SER A 346 -3.39 8.04 -10.80
C SER A 346 -4.85 7.63 -10.66
N PHE A 347 -5.71 8.18 -11.51
CA PHE A 347 -7.12 7.79 -11.61
C PHE A 347 -7.34 6.87 -12.81
N ASN A 348 -6.76 7.23 -13.94
CA ASN A 348 -6.69 6.44 -15.16
C ASN A 348 -5.49 6.91 -16.01
N ARG A 349 -5.30 6.37 -17.22
CA ARG A 349 -4.15 6.74 -18.08
C ARG A 349 -4.12 8.21 -18.50
N ALA A 350 -5.24 8.92 -18.43
CA ALA A 350 -5.34 10.33 -18.84
C ALA A 350 -5.35 11.31 -17.65
N LYS A 351 -5.79 10.88 -16.47
CA LYS A 351 -6.02 11.76 -15.32
C LYS A 351 -5.45 11.19 -14.03
N GLU A 352 -4.96 12.09 -13.19
CA GLU A 352 -4.76 11.87 -11.77
C GLU A 352 -5.86 12.59 -10.97
N ILE A 353 -6.06 12.19 -9.72
CA ILE A 353 -7.00 12.85 -8.81
C ILE A 353 -6.29 13.28 -7.55
N TYR A 354 -6.54 14.52 -7.12
CA TYR A 354 -6.46 14.89 -5.71
C TYR A 354 -7.82 14.64 -5.08
N ARG A 355 -7.85 13.89 -3.98
CA ARG A 355 -9.08 13.46 -3.33
C ARG A 355 -9.07 13.82 -1.85
N LEU A 356 -10.18 14.39 -1.40
CA LEU A 356 -10.57 14.40 0.01
C LEU A 356 -11.62 13.32 0.24
N GLY A 357 -11.57 12.61 1.36
CA GLY A 357 -12.55 11.59 1.68
C GLY A 357 -12.84 11.50 3.17
N ALA A 358 -14.03 11.05 3.53
CA ALA A 358 -14.40 10.80 4.92
C ALA A 358 -15.39 9.63 5.05
N SER A 359 -15.23 8.83 6.10
CA SER A 359 -16.26 7.92 6.58
C SER A 359 -17.02 8.58 7.72
N VAL A 360 -18.34 8.54 7.67
CA VAL A 360 -19.20 9.23 8.65
C VAL A 360 -20.23 8.27 9.23
N LYS A 361 -20.75 8.63 10.41
CA LYS A 361 -21.94 7.98 10.95
C LYS A 361 -23.13 8.23 10.01
N ASN A 362 -24.12 7.34 10.02
CA ASN A 362 -25.35 7.54 9.23
C ASN A 362 -26.00 8.89 9.61
N GLY A 363 -26.41 9.67 8.60
CA GLY A 363 -26.89 11.05 8.76
C GLY A 363 -25.80 12.11 8.96
N GLY A 364 -24.51 11.72 9.05
CA GLY A 364 -23.38 12.65 9.26
C GLY A 364 -22.76 13.22 7.98
N ILE A 365 -23.37 13.02 6.81
CA ILE A 365 -22.77 13.41 5.51
C ILE A 365 -22.50 14.92 5.45
N GLU A 366 -23.47 15.73 5.83
CA GLU A 366 -23.34 17.18 5.73
C GLU A 366 -22.26 17.73 6.68
N GLN A 367 -22.26 17.26 7.92
CA GLN A 367 -21.28 17.65 8.93
C GLN A 367 -19.86 17.20 8.55
N GLY A 368 -19.71 15.96 8.07
CA GLY A 368 -18.44 15.43 7.61
C GLY A 368 -17.89 16.18 6.40
N LEU A 369 -18.76 16.51 5.43
CA LEU A 369 -18.39 17.27 4.24
C LEU A 369 -17.95 18.69 4.61
N GLU A 370 -18.73 19.38 5.45
CA GLU A 370 -18.36 20.70 5.94
C GLU A 370 -16.99 20.67 6.63
N ALA A 371 -16.72 19.63 7.44
CA ALA A 371 -15.46 19.52 8.18
C ALA A 371 -14.24 19.32 7.27
N ILE A 372 -14.30 18.38 6.32
CA ILE A 372 -13.15 18.14 5.42
C ILE A 372 -12.86 19.34 4.52
N LEU A 373 -13.90 20.04 4.04
CA LEU A 373 -13.74 21.25 3.25
C LEU A 373 -13.27 22.43 4.09
N THR A 374 -13.74 22.56 5.33
CA THR A 374 -13.30 23.61 6.27
C THR A 374 -11.80 23.48 6.55
N GLU A 375 -11.28 22.26 6.74
CA GLU A 375 -9.86 22.08 7.00
C GLU A 375 -9.01 22.28 5.75
N ALA A 376 -9.47 21.83 4.57
CA ALA A 376 -8.83 22.16 3.31
C ALA A 376 -8.73 23.68 3.08
N LYS A 377 -9.82 24.41 3.34
CA LYS A 377 -9.85 25.88 3.30
C LYS A 377 -8.90 26.51 4.33
N ARG A 378 -8.77 25.91 5.51
CA ARG A 378 -7.83 26.39 6.52
C ARG A 378 -6.39 26.32 6.03
N VAL A 379 -6.01 25.21 5.37
CA VAL A 379 -4.69 25.06 4.74
C VAL A 379 -4.52 26.04 3.59
N GLU A 380 -5.52 26.21 2.73
CA GLU A 380 -5.47 27.22 1.65
C GLU A 380 -5.23 28.65 2.18
N LYS A 381 -5.89 29.03 3.28
CA LYS A 381 -5.82 30.39 3.83
C LYS A 381 -4.59 30.66 4.70
N PHE A 382 -4.15 29.68 5.50
CA PHE A 382 -3.11 29.88 6.51
C PHE A 382 -1.92 28.94 6.39
N GLY A 383 -2.02 27.92 5.53
CA GLY A 383 -1.00 26.91 5.35
C GLY A 383 -0.85 25.94 6.52
N PHE A 384 0.22 25.17 6.44
CA PHE A 384 0.79 24.38 7.52
C PHE A 384 1.74 25.22 8.37
N THR A 385 2.05 24.70 9.55
CA THR A 385 3.03 25.29 10.46
C THR A 385 4.43 24.70 10.24
N PRO A 386 5.51 25.41 10.63
CA PRO A 386 6.87 24.86 10.56
C PRO A 386 7.06 23.56 11.35
N THR A 387 6.38 23.41 12.49
CA THR A 387 6.48 22.23 13.35
C THR A 387 5.84 21.00 12.72
N GLU A 388 4.74 21.16 11.96
CA GLU A 388 4.16 20.09 11.15
C GLU A 388 5.15 19.62 10.07
N LEU A 389 5.75 20.56 9.32
CA LEU A 389 6.68 20.23 8.25
C LEU A 389 7.91 19.50 8.77
N GLU A 390 8.57 20.02 9.81
CA GLU A 390 9.79 19.40 10.35
C GLU A 390 9.52 18.01 10.93
N ARG A 391 8.33 17.80 11.51
CA ARG A 391 7.90 16.49 11.99
C ARG A 391 7.72 15.50 10.83
N THR A 392 6.98 15.89 9.79
CA THR A 392 6.74 15.03 8.62
C THR A 392 8.03 14.71 7.86
N LYS A 393 8.96 15.66 7.75
CA LYS A 393 10.29 15.40 7.16
C LYS A 393 11.06 14.31 7.92
N LYS A 394 11.08 14.38 9.26
CA LYS A 394 11.74 13.36 10.09
C LYS A 394 11.13 11.98 9.93
N GLU A 395 9.80 11.89 9.96
CA GLU A 395 9.07 10.62 9.73
C GLU A 395 9.39 10.04 8.34
N MET A 396 9.42 10.89 7.32
CA MET A 396 9.70 10.49 5.95
C MET A 396 11.13 9.99 5.76
N LEU A 397 12.13 10.73 6.26
CA LEU A 397 13.53 10.30 6.23
C LEU A 397 13.73 9.00 7.02
N ARG A 398 13.08 8.85 8.18
CA ARG A 398 13.15 7.63 8.98
C ARG A 398 12.58 6.43 8.23
N SER A 399 11.42 6.58 7.60
CA SER A 399 10.79 5.51 6.82
C SER A 399 11.68 5.04 5.66
N PHE A 400 12.34 5.96 4.95
CA PHE A 400 13.26 5.61 3.87
C PHE A 400 14.59 5.04 4.37
N GLU A 401 15.09 5.47 5.53
CA GLU A 401 16.24 4.83 6.19
C GLU A 401 15.94 3.39 6.57
N GLN A 402 14.74 3.10 7.10
CA GLN A 402 14.31 1.73 7.39
C GLN A 402 14.16 0.91 6.12
N ALA A 403 13.47 1.43 5.10
CA ALA A 403 13.32 0.77 3.81
C ALA A 403 14.68 0.43 3.19
N TYR A 404 15.64 1.37 3.27
CA TYR A 404 17.00 1.15 2.85
C TYR A 404 17.70 0.06 3.68
N ALA A 405 17.61 0.12 5.01
CA ALA A 405 18.20 -0.88 5.89
C ALA A 405 17.64 -2.29 5.64
N GLU A 406 16.34 -2.41 5.32
CA GLU A 406 15.63 -3.66 5.05
C GLU A 406 15.65 -4.12 3.58
N ARG A 407 16.43 -3.47 2.72
CA ARG A 407 16.36 -3.70 1.26
C ARG A 407 16.63 -5.14 0.80
N ASP A 408 17.42 -5.91 1.54
CA ASP A 408 17.66 -7.33 1.28
C ASP A 408 16.52 -8.24 1.76
N LYS A 409 15.52 -7.68 2.46
CA LYS A 409 14.29 -8.34 2.92
C LYS A 409 13.08 -8.02 2.04
N PHE A 410 13.25 -7.28 0.94
CA PHE A 410 12.15 -6.97 0.03
C PHE A 410 11.75 -8.21 -0.76
N GLU A 411 10.46 -8.47 -0.79
CA GLU A 411 9.91 -9.65 -1.46
C GLU A 411 9.90 -9.44 -2.98
N SER A 412 10.18 -10.49 -3.73
CA SER A 412 10.26 -10.46 -5.20
C SER A 412 8.98 -9.91 -5.85
N GLY A 413 7.82 -10.13 -5.23
CA GLY A 413 6.54 -9.63 -5.71
C GLY A 413 6.44 -8.10 -5.70
N GLN A 414 7.16 -7.42 -4.81
CA GLN A 414 7.18 -5.95 -4.75
C GLN A 414 7.91 -5.35 -5.95
N TYR A 415 9.08 -5.90 -6.29
CA TYR A 415 9.83 -5.50 -7.49
C TYR A 415 9.07 -5.86 -8.76
N ALA A 416 8.47 -7.05 -8.82
CA ALA A 416 7.73 -7.47 -10.00
C ALA A 416 6.54 -6.53 -10.28
N GLU A 417 5.82 -6.10 -9.24
CA GLU A 417 4.75 -5.11 -9.34
C GLU A 417 5.26 -3.73 -9.77
N GLU A 418 6.40 -3.29 -9.25
CA GLU A 418 7.02 -2.03 -9.68
C GLU A 418 7.32 -2.01 -11.18
N TYR A 419 7.87 -3.09 -11.73
CA TYR A 419 8.18 -3.18 -13.16
C TYR A 419 6.94 -3.31 -14.05
N VAL A 420 5.88 -3.96 -13.56
CA VAL A 420 4.57 -3.94 -14.23
C VAL A 420 4.05 -2.51 -14.31
N ARG A 421 4.06 -1.75 -13.21
CA ARG A 421 3.62 -0.34 -13.23
C ARG A 421 4.50 0.50 -14.16
N TYR A 422 5.81 0.38 -14.08
CA TYR A 422 6.71 1.06 -15.03
C TYR A 422 6.31 0.82 -16.48
N PHE A 423 6.05 -0.44 -16.85
CA PHE A 423 5.63 -0.79 -18.20
C PHE A 423 4.26 -0.20 -18.57
N THR A 424 3.29 -0.21 -17.67
CA THR A 424 1.91 0.14 -18.02
C THR A 424 1.61 1.63 -17.85
N ASN A 425 2.09 2.30 -16.79
CA ASN A 425 1.82 3.71 -16.49
C ASN A 425 3.07 4.60 -16.40
N LEU A 426 4.27 4.09 -16.67
CA LEU A 426 5.53 4.84 -16.54
C LEU A 426 5.81 5.32 -15.10
N ALA A 427 5.32 4.59 -14.08
CA ALA A 427 5.73 4.83 -12.70
C ALA A 427 7.26 4.66 -12.58
N PRO A 428 7.96 5.54 -11.85
CA PRO A 428 9.40 5.47 -11.70
C PRO A 428 9.82 4.18 -10.98
N ALA A 429 10.92 3.58 -11.44
CA ALA A 429 11.52 2.39 -10.83
C ALA A 429 13.07 2.53 -10.77
N PRO A 430 13.61 3.53 -10.04
CA PRO A 430 15.05 3.81 -10.02
C PRO A 430 15.86 2.93 -9.04
N GLY A 431 15.18 2.17 -8.18
CA GLY A 431 15.78 1.33 -7.16
C GLY A 431 16.09 2.05 -5.84
N ILE A 432 15.98 1.33 -4.72
CA ILE A 432 16.02 1.89 -3.35
C ILE A 432 17.31 2.65 -3.02
N ASP A 433 18.46 2.30 -3.62
CA ASP A 433 19.70 3.07 -3.44
C ASP A 433 19.57 4.50 -3.98
N TYR A 434 18.96 4.66 -5.16
CA TYR A 434 18.74 5.96 -5.77
C TYR A 434 17.64 6.74 -5.05
N GLU A 435 16.53 6.07 -4.70
CA GLU A 435 15.45 6.69 -3.95
C GLU A 435 15.93 7.19 -2.59
N TYR A 436 16.64 6.38 -1.83
CA TYR A 436 17.19 6.80 -0.54
C TYR A 436 18.09 8.03 -0.68
N ALA A 437 18.95 8.08 -1.70
CA ALA A 437 19.77 9.24 -2.00
C ALA A 437 18.94 10.50 -2.32
N LEU A 438 17.88 10.37 -3.13
CA LEU A 438 16.94 11.47 -3.42
C LEU A 438 16.28 12.02 -2.14
N TYR A 439 15.82 11.12 -1.27
CA TYR A 439 15.19 11.51 -0.01
C TYR A 439 16.17 12.22 0.92
N GLN A 440 17.39 11.69 1.09
CA GLN A 440 18.44 12.34 1.89
C GLN A 440 18.79 13.73 1.34
N GLN A 441 18.86 13.88 0.02
CA GLN A 441 19.25 15.14 -0.60
C GLN A 441 18.14 16.19 -0.54
N TYR A 442 16.89 15.82 -0.86
CA TYR A 442 15.85 16.81 -1.15
C TYR A 442 14.85 17.05 -0.03
N VAL A 443 14.56 16.08 0.86
CA VAL A 443 13.55 16.28 1.92
C VAL A 443 13.89 17.47 2.81
N GLY A 444 15.17 17.64 3.16
CA GLY A 444 15.64 18.78 3.95
C GLY A 444 15.48 20.14 3.25
N THR A 445 15.48 20.15 1.91
CA THR A 445 15.37 21.37 1.09
C THR A 445 13.94 21.86 0.89
N ILE A 446 12.94 21.02 1.17
CA ILE A 446 11.53 21.36 0.94
C ILE A 446 11.10 22.44 1.95
N THR A 447 10.57 23.53 1.41
CA THR A 447 10.12 24.69 2.19
C THR A 447 8.63 24.61 2.50
N LEU A 448 8.21 25.35 3.53
CA LEU A 448 6.81 25.45 3.91
C LEU A 448 5.97 26.11 2.81
N ASP A 449 6.53 27.10 2.11
CA ASP A 449 5.88 27.79 1.00
C ASP A 449 5.60 26.86 -0.18
N GLU A 450 6.56 25.99 -0.53
CA GLU A 450 6.34 24.97 -1.57
C GLU A 450 5.17 24.06 -1.24
N VAL A 451 5.07 23.61 0.01
CA VAL A 451 3.99 22.72 0.43
C VAL A 451 2.66 23.47 0.49
N ASN A 452 2.65 24.70 1.02
CA ASN A 452 1.42 25.49 1.16
C ASN A 452 0.81 25.88 -0.20
N ARG A 453 1.63 26.09 -1.24
CA ARG A 453 1.14 26.38 -2.59
C ARG A 453 0.25 25.26 -3.16
N LEU A 454 0.48 24.02 -2.76
CA LEU A 454 -0.31 22.88 -3.24
C LEU A 454 -1.80 22.98 -2.88
N ALA A 455 -2.17 23.68 -1.81
CA ALA A 455 -3.57 23.88 -1.48
C ALA A 455 -4.34 24.58 -2.61
N ALA A 456 -3.72 25.58 -3.25
CA ALA A 456 -4.29 26.33 -4.37
C ALA A 456 -4.12 25.61 -5.72
N GLU A 457 -3.10 24.76 -5.87
CA GLU A 457 -2.86 24.02 -7.12
C GLU A 457 -3.73 22.76 -7.23
N LEU A 458 -3.95 22.05 -6.12
CA LEU A 458 -4.65 20.76 -6.12
C LEU A 458 -6.17 20.91 -6.03
N ILE A 459 -6.67 21.95 -5.35
CA ILE A 459 -8.09 22.24 -5.21
C ILE A 459 -8.55 23.09 -6.39
N ARG A 460 -9.55 22.61 -7.13
CA ARG A 460 -10.10 23.27 -8.32
C ARG A 460 -11.60 23.48 -8.20
N GLU A 461 -12.12 24.53 -8.81
CA GLU A 461 -13.56 24.76 -8.95
C GLU A 461 -14.16 24.02 -10.16
N ASP A 462 -13.34 23.80 -11.20
CA ASP A 462 -13.65 22.94 -12.34
C ASP A 462 -13.12 21.51 -12.12
N ASN A 463 -13.55 20.58 -12.98
CA ASN A 463 -13.15 19.17 -12.93
C ASN A 463 -13.39 18.48 -11.58
N ARG A 464 -14.41 18.96 -10.85
CA ARG A 464 -14.72 18.58 -9.47
C ARG A 464 -15.93 17.64 -9.40
N VAL A 465 -15.77 16.51 -8.74
CA VAL A 465 -16.85 15.52 -8.53
C VAL A 465 -16.97 15.16 -7.05
N PHE A 466 -18.19 15.24 -6.50
CA PHE A 466 -18.51 14.77 -5.16
C PHE A 466 -19.15 13.38 -5.26
N THR A 467 -18.65 12.41 -4.50
CA THR A 467 -19.20 11.05 -4.42
C THR A 467 -19.76 10.81 -3.03
N ILE A 468 -21.04 10.45 -2.94
CA ILE A 468 -21.72 10.13 -1.68
C ILE A 468 -22.24 8.70 -1.75
N ASN A 469 -21.86 7.86 -0.78
CA ASN A 469 -22.46 6.55 -0.55
C ASN A 469 -23.21 6.57 0.78
N ALA A 470 -24.40 5.99 0.83
CA ALA A 470 -25.16 5.86 2.08
C ALA A 470 -26.10 4.64 2.10
N PRO A 471 -26.45 4.12 3.29
CA PRO A 471 -27.52 3.14 3.43
C PRO A 471 -28.87 3.69 2.94
N GLN A 472 -29.60 2.89 2.15
CA GLN A 472 -31.00 3.18 1.82
C GLN A 472 -31.92 2.62 2.92
N LYS A 473 -32.08 3.37 4.01
CA LYS A 473 -32.86 2.95 5.19
C LYS A 473 -33.64 4.13 5.78
N GLU A 474 -34.78 3.84 6.39
CA GLU A 474 -35.58 4.86 7.09
C GLU A 474 -34.76 5.52 8.22
N GLY A 475 -34.92 6.83 8.39
CA GLY A 475 -34.18 7.62 9.37
C GLY A 475 -32.74 8.00 8.98
N VAL A 476 -32.22 7.52 7.84
CA VAL A 476 -30.92 7.94 7.30
C VAL A 476 -31.13 9.04 6.27
N ALA A 477 -30.93 10.29 6.67
CA ALA A 477 -30.97 11.42 5.75
C ALA A 477 -29.78 11.39 4.78
N VAL A 478 -30.07 11.52 3.48
CA VAL A 478 -29.06 11.62 2.42
C VAL A 478 -29.27 12.96 1.71
N PRO A 479 -28.30 13.89 1.76
CA PRO A 479 -28.44 15.20 1.12
C PRO A 479 -28.47 15.05 -0.39
N ASP A 480 -29.28 15.86 -1.05
CA ASP A 480 -29.28 16.00 -2.51
C ASP A 480 -28.14 16.91 -2.99
N SER A 481 -27.99 17.03 -4.31
CA SER A 481 -26.94 17.87 -4.91
C SER A 481 -27.05 19.35 -4.52
N ASN A 482 -28.25 19.86 -4.24
CA ASN A 482 -28.45 21.26 -3.85
C ASN A 482 -27.98 21.50 -2.41
N ALA A 483 -28.30 20.58 -1.50
CA ALA A 483 -27.83 20.62 -0.11
C ALA A 483 -26.30 20.51 -0.05
N LEU A 484 -25.70 19.59 -0.81
CA LEU A 484 -24.24 19.46 -0.92
C LEU A 484 -23.58 20.74 -1.46
N LEU A 485 -24.15 21.33 -2.53
CA LEU A 485 -23.67 22.59 -3.07
C LEU A 485 -23.82 23.75 -2.07
N ALA A 486 -24.89 23.78 -1.27
CA ALA A 486 -25.07 24.78 -0.23
C ALA A 486 -23.99 24.68 0.85
N ILE A 487 -23.54 23.47 1.21
CA ILE A 487 -22.42 23.25 2.13
C ILE A 487 -21.11 23.78 1.54
N VAL A 488 -20.85 23.51 0.26
CA VAL A 488 -19.68 24.03 -0.44
C VAL A 488 -19.65 25.57 -0.36
N LYS A 489 -20.75 26.23 -0.74
CA LYS A 489 -20.90 27.70 -0.66
C LYS A 489 -20.78 28.23 0.77
N LYS A 490 -21.35 27.51 1.74
CA LYS A 490 -21.23 27.85 3.16
C LYS A 490 -19.77 27.85 3.59
N VAL A 491 -19.00 26.82 3.22
CA VAL A 491 -17.57 26.74 3.55
C VAL A 491 -16.78 27.83 2.82
N GLU A 492 -17.07 28.11 1.54
CA GLU A 492 -16.45 29.20 0.78
C GLU A 492 -16.63 30.57 1.47
N GLY A 493 -17.80 30.83 2.07
CA GLY A 493 -18.06 32.06 2.85
C GLY A 493 -17.61 32.03 4.33
N LYS A 494 -17.22 30.86 4.86
CA LYS A 494 -16.92 30.69 6.29
C LYS A 494 -15.61 31.34 6.71
N GLU A 495 -15.60 32.09 7.80
CA GLU A 495 -14.35 32.50 8.42
C GLU A 495 -13.71 31.32 9.16
N VAL A 496 -12.43 31.09 8.88
CA VAL A 496 -11.60 30.09 9.55
C VAL A 496 -10.47 30.78 10.30
N THR A 497 -10.00 30.16 11.38
CA THR A 497 -8.83 30.59 12.15
C THR A 497 -7.61 29.70 11.86
N PRO A 498 -6.38 30.19 12.06
CA PRO A 498 -5.18 29.39 11.90
C PRO A 498 -5.23 28.10 12.75
N TYR A 499 -4.65 27.02 12.23
CA TYR A 499 -4.40 25.83 13.03
C TYR A 499 -3.31 26.14 14.05
N VAL A 500 -3.45 25.60 15.26
CA VAL A 500 -2.48 25.75 16.34
C VAL A 500 -1.90 24.37 16.63
N ASP A 501 -0.64 24.17 16.25
CA ASP A 501 0.07 22.93 16.52
C ASP A 501 0.46 22.86 17.99
N GLN A 502 -0.27 22.04 18.76
CA GLN A 502 0.07 21.77 20.16
C GLN A 502 1.22 20.77 20.24
N VAL A 503 2.44 21.30 20.40
CA VAL A 503 3.66 20.53 20.59
C VAL A 503 4.16 20.61 22.03
N SER A 504 4.69 19.50 22.54
CA SER A 504 5.36 19.44 23.85
C SER A 504 6.86 19.25 23.65
N ASN A 505 7.66 20.07 24.33
CA ASN A 505 9.12 19.95 24.35
C ASN A 505 9.62 19.14 25.57
N GLN A 506 8.72 18.53 26.33
CA GLN A 506 9.08 17.75 27.51
C GLN A 506 9.63 16.37 27.08
N PRO A 507 10.59 15.80 27.82
CA PRO A 507 11.02 14.43 27.57
C PRO A 507 9.87 13.45 27.82
N LEU A 508 9.87 12.33 27.08
CA LEU A 508 8.88 11.26 27.25
C LEU A 508 8.83 10.76 28.70
N LEU A 509 10.00 10.66 29.32
CA LEU A 509 10.15 10.31 30.73
C LEU A 509 10.83 11.46 31.50
N ALA A 510 10.08 12.11 32.40
CA ALA A 510 10.59 13.23 33.20
C ALA A 510 11.65 12.81 34.23
N THR A 511 11.46 11.65 34.85
CA THR A 511 12.36 11.10 35.89
C THR A 511 12.78 9.69 35.52
N LYS A 512 14.09 9.45 35.40
CA LYS A 512 14.63 8.11 35.13
C LYS A 512 14.37 7.19 36.34
N PRO A 513 13.88 5.95 36.14
CA PRO A 513 13.69 5.00 37.23
C PRO A 513 15.03 4.59 37.84
N ALA A 514 14.98 4.12 39.08
CA ALA A 514 16.14 3.50 39.72
C ALA A 514 16.54 2.23 38.96
N ALA A 515 17.84 2.04 38.71
CA ALA A 515 18.35 0.89 38.00
C ALA A 515 18.17 -0.40 38.83
N GLY A 516 17.59 -1.43 38.19
CA GLY A 516 17.58 -2.79 38.72
C GLY A 516 18.91 -3.51 38.50
N LYS A 517 18.95 -4.81 38.83
CA LYS A 517 20.12 -5.67 38.58
C LYS A 517 19.71 -6.94 37.86
N VAL A 518 20.56 -7.43 36.96
CA VAL A 518 20.52 -8.83 36.52
C VAL A 518 21.09 -9.65 37.67
N VAL A 519 20.27 -10.54 38.24
CA VAL A 519 20.65 -11.37 39.39
C VAL A 519 21.05 -12.79 38.99
N ASP A 520 20.66 -13.22 37.79
CA ASP A 520 21.06 -14.49 37.21
C ASP A 520 21.14 -14.37 35.69
N THR A 521 22.08 -15.07 35.06
CA THR A 521 22.27 -15.13 33.61
C THR A 521 22.55 -16.55 33.18
N LYS A 522 21.76 -17.04 32.23
CA LYS A 522 21.92 -18.35 31.63
C LYS A 522 21.94 -18.22 30.12
N THR A 523 22.85 -18.94 29.47
CA THR A 523 22.89 -19.04 28.00
C THR A 523 22.48 -20.43 27.59
N ILE A 524 21.73 -20.54 26.49
CA ILE A 524 21.37 -21.78 25.81
C ILE A 524 22.00 -21.71 24.41
N PRO A 525 23.28 -22.12 24.26
CA PRO A 525 24.04 -21.94 23.02
C PRO A 525 23.39 -22.61 21.81
N GLU A 526 22.79 -23.78 21.99
CA GLU A 526 22.13 -24.56 20.93
C GLU A 526 20.92 -23.84 20.31
N LEU A 527 20.31 -22.90 21.02
CA LEU A 527 19.19 -22.08 20.52
C LEU A 527 19.62 -20.63 20.24
N ASN A 528 20.88 -20.28 20.51
CA ASN A 528 21.38 -18.90 20.56
C ASN A 528 20.50 -18.00 21.45
N VAL A 529 20.14 -18.49 22.65
CA VAL A 529 19.26 -17.78 23.59
C VAL A 529 20.05 -17.35 24.83
N THR A 530 19.78 -16.12 25.30
CA THR A 530 20.23 -15.64 26.61
C THR A 530 19.02 -15.37 27.49
N GLU A 531 19.04 -15.94 28.69
CA GLU A 531 18.04 -15.75 29.72
C GLU A 531 18.60 -14.90 30.88
N TRP A 532 17.84 -13.90 31.31
CA TRP A 532 18.15 -13.10 32.49
C TRP A 532 17.02 -13.19 33.51
N LYS A 533 17.39 -13.36 34.79
CA LYS A 533 16.49 -13.06 35.90
C LYS A 533 16.84 -11.68 36.45
N LEU A 534 15.86 -10.80 36.50
CA LEU A 534 16.01 -9.44 37.03
C LEU A 534 15.68 -9.39 38.52
N SER A 535 16.22 -8.41 39.24
CA SER A 535 16.02 -8.23 40.68
C SER A 535 14.58 -7.96 41.08
N ASN A 536 13.71 -7.56 40.14
CA ASN A 536 12.28 -7.37 40.33
C ASN A 536 11.44 -8.62 39.98
N GLY A 537 12.08 -9.76 39.69
CA GLY A 537 11.41 -11.04 39.41
C GLY A 537 11.08 -11.30 37.93
N ILE A 538 11.25 -10.32 37.04
CA ILE A 538 11.05 -10.51 35.60
C ILE A 538 12.09 -11.49 35.06
N HIS A 539 11.64 -12.43 34.22
CA HIS A 539 12.47 -13.31 33.42
C HIS A 539 12.48 -12.81 31.97
N VAL A 540 13.66 -12.55 31.43
CA VAL A 540 13.86 -12.04 30.07
C VAL A 540 14.51 -13.14 29.25
N VAL A 541 13.92 -13.45 28.09
CA VAL A 541 14.46 -14.41 27.12
C VAL A 541 14.79 -13.64 25.84
N MET A 542 16.06 -13.62 25.46
CA MET A 542 16.55 -12.89 24.28
C MET A 542 17.06 -13.88 23.25
N LYS A 543 16.61 -13.71 22.00
CA LYS A 543 17.04 -14.49 20.85
C LYS A 543 17.41 -13.55 19.69
N PRO A 544 18.69 -13.42 19.33
CA PRO A 544 19.08 -12.73 18.11
C PRO A 544 18.54 -13.46 16.87
N THR A 545 17.98 -12.70 15.93
CA THR A 545 17.48 -13.19 14.63
C THR A 545 17.96 -12.27 13.51
N ASP A 546 17.81 -12.70 12.25
CA ASP A 546 18.20 -11.98 11.05
C ASP A 546 17.00 -11.73 10.10
N PHE A 547 15.78 -11.79 10.65
CA PHE A 547 14.53 -11.63 9.91
C PHE A 547 14.29 -10.19 9.45
N LYS A 548 14.68 -9.24 10.30
CA LYS A 548 14.66 -7.79 10.06
C LYS A 548 15.98 -7.20 10.54
N ASN A 549 16.51 -6.23 9.80
CA ASN A 549 17.81 -5.62 10.07
C ASN A 549 17.74 -4.48 11.09
N ASP A 550 16.62 -3.76 11.15
CA ASP A 550 16.39 -2.55 11.95
C ASP A 550 15.17 -2.70 12.86
N GLU A 551 14.97 -3.90 13.44
CA GLU A 551 13.88 -4.19 14.38
C GLU A 551 14.31 -5.12 15.53
N VAL A 552 13.84 -4.79 16.72
CA VAL A 552 13.80 -5.64 17.91
C VAL A 552 12.33 -5.76 18.31
N SER A 553 11.77 -6.96 18.19
CA SER A 553 10.42 -7.26 18.66
C SER A 553 10.45 -7.78 20.10
N PHE A 554 9.43 -7.46 20.89
CA PHE A 554 9.26 -8.02 22.22
C PHE A 554 7.80 -8.40 22.50
N THR A 555 7.65 -9.32 23.43
CA THR A 555 6.38 -9.59 24.10
C THR A 555 6.68 -9.84 25.56
N ALA A 556 6.03 -9.09 26.44
CA ALA A 556 6.06 -9.27 27.88
C ALA A 556 4.67 -9.69 28.35
N PHE A 557 4.55 -10.78 29.09
CA PHE A 557 3.26 -11.27 29.56
C PHE A 557 3.35 -11.88 30.95
N SER A 558 2.21 -11.88 31.65
CA SER A 558 1.97 -12.69 32.84
C SER A 558 0.77 -13.60 32.60
N PRO A 559 0.76 -14.83 33.16
CA PRO A 559 -0.44 -15.65 33.20
C PRO A 559 -1.55 -14.95 33.97
N GLY A 560 -2.79 -15.11 33.52
CA GLY A 560 -3.93 -14.36 34.03
C GLY A 560 -4.51 -13.45 32.95
N GLY A 561 -5.60 -12.77 33.21
CA GLY A 561 -6.29 -12.00 32.19
C GLY A 561 -7.76 -11.90 32.54
N THR A 562 -8.64 -11.89 31.54
CA THR A 562 -10.08 -11.83 31.83
C THR A 562 -10.59 -13.08 32.55
N SER A 563 -9.87 -14.21 32.51
CA SER A 563 -10.22 -15.41 33.30
C SER A 563 -10.10 -15.21 34.82
N LEU A 564 -9.35 -14.20 35.26
CA LEU A 564 -9.22 -13.83 36.67
C LEU A 564 -10.13 -12.65 37.06
N ALA A 565 -10.80 -12.05 36.09
CA ALA A 565 -11.76 -10.99 36.35
C ALA A 565 -13.06 -11.59 36.94
N SER A 566 -13.60 -10.95 37.97
CA SER A 566 -14.96 -11.24 38.40
C SER A 566 -15.96 -10.82 37.34
N ASP A 567 -17.18 -11.38 37.37
CA ASP A 567 -18.26 -10.99 36.44
C ASP A 567 -18.48 -9.46 36.38
N ALA A 568 -18.39 -8.79 37.53
CA ALA A 568 -18.52 -7.34 37.63
C ALA A 568 -17.39 -6.58 36.92
N ASN A 569 -16.19 -7.16 36.85
CA ASN A 569 -14.99 -6.55 36.25
C ASN A 569 -14.67 -7.09 34.85
N PHE A 570 -15.42 -8.08 34.34
CA PHE A 570 -15.13 -8.69 33.05
C PHE A 570 -15.16 -7.67 31.90
N ILE A 571 -16.17 -6.79 31.85
CA ILE A 571 -16.26 -5.76 30.80
C ILE A 571 -15.14 -4.72 30.92
N PRO A 572 -14.85 -4.13 32.10
CA PRO A 572 -13.66 -3.30 32.28
C PRO A 572 -12.36 -4.00 31.86
N ALA A 573 -12.13 -5.24 32.28
CA ALA A 573 -10.92 -5.99 31.95
C ALA A 573 -10.79 -6.27 30.44
N SER A 574 -11.87 -6.73 29.80
CA SER A 574 -11.90 -7.03 28.36
C SER A 574 -11.81 -5.81 27.45
N THR A 575 -12.02 -4.60 27.98
CA THR A 575 -11.95 -3.35 27.19
C THR A 575 -10.77 -2.46 27.58
N ALA A 576 -10.10 -2.71 28.70
CA ALA A 576 -9.02 -1.86 29.20
C ALA A 576 -7.86 -1.70 28.21
N SER A 577 -7.43 -2.78 27.54
CA SER A 577 -6.37 -2.73 26.52
C SER A 577 -6.72 -1.90 25.30
N ALA A 578 -8.02 -1.72 24.99
CA ALA A 578 -8.48 -0.82 23.93
C ALA A 578 -8.63 0.63 24.41
N VAL A 579 -8.87 0.85 25.71
CA VAL A 579 -9.13 2.18 26.28
C VAL A 579 -7.85 2.88 26.74
N VAL A 580 -6.94 2.17 27.41
CA VAL A 580 -5.72 2.75 28.00
C VAL A 580 -4.86 3.46 26.95
N PRO A 581 -4.60 2.88 25.76
CA PRO A 581 -3.81 3.57 24.73
C PRO A 581 -4.47 4.86 24.23
N LEU A 582 -5.79 4.96 24.23
CA LEU A 582 -6.50 6.18 23.80
C LEU A 582 -6.25 7.36 24.73
N GLY A 583 -5.91 7.09 25.99
CA GLY A 583 -5.60 8.12 26.97
C GLY A 583 -4.20 8.71 26.81
N GLY A 584 -3.27 8.00 26.18
CA GLY A 584 -1.84 8.32 26.18
C GLY A 584 -1.12 7.87 27.46
N VAL A 585 0.01 8.51 27.77
CA VAL A 585 0.85 8.17 28.93
C VAL A 585 1.41 9.40 29.63
N ALA A 586 1.50 9.35 30.96
CA ALA A 586 1.95 10.45 31.81
C ALA A 586 1.27 11.79 31.44
N GLN A 587 2.06 12.82 31.11
CA GLN A 587 1.54 14.13 30.70
C GLN A 587 1.08 14.19 29.23
N PHE A 588 1.40 13.20 28.41
CA PHE A 588 1.09 13.19 26.98
C PHE A 588 -0.25 12.52 26.75
N ASP A 589 -1.23 13.27 26.24
CA ASP A 589 -2.39 12.64 25.59
C ASP A 589 -1.95 11.94 24.29
N GLN A 590 -2.86 11.18 23.67
CA GLN A 590 -2.52 10.36 22.52
C GLN A 590 -1.99 11.17 21.32
N ILE A 591 -2.50 12.39 21.11
CA ILE A 591 -2.05 13.26 20.02
C ILE A 591 -0.64 13.78 20.31
N ALA A 592 -0.39 14.25 21.52
CA ALA A 592 0.92 14.73 21.95
C ALA A 592 1.97 13.60 21.96
N LEU A 593 1.56 12.38 22.35
CA LEU A 593 2.41 11.20 22.33
C LEU A 593 2.83 10.85 20.90
N GLN A 594 1.88 10.79 19.96
CA GLN A 594 2.18 10.53 18.56
C GLN A 594 3.15 11.59 17.98
N LYS A 595 2.93 12.87 18.30
CA LYS A 595 3.83 13.98 17.91
C LYS A 595 5.24 13.79 18.47
N MET A 596 5.35 13.35 19.72
CA MET A 596 6.63 13.12 20.41
C MET A 596 7.40 11.91 19.86
N LEU A 597 6.68 10.90 19.36
CA LEU A 597 7.26 9.69 18.78
C LEU A 597 7.60 9.84 17.29
N ALA A 598 7.25 10.96 16.67
CA ALA A 598 7.51 11.20 15.26
C ALA A 598 9.00 11.09 14.90
N GLY A 599 9.30 10.34 13.83
CA GLY A 599 10.67 10.03 13.41
C GLY A 599 11.37 8.94 14.23
N LYS A 600 10.70 8.37 15.24
CA LYS A 600 11.17 7.20 15.97
C LYS A 600 10.46 5.95 15.48
N ALA A 601 11.21 4.87 15.35
CA ALA A 601 10.65 3.54 15.09
C ALA A 601 10.55 2.79 16.42
N ALA A 602 9.50 3.09 17.20
CA ALA A 602 9.17 2.40 18.43
C ALA A 602 7.65 2.41 18.67
N ASP A 603 7.08 1.25 18.94
CA ASP A 603 5.69 1.04 19.30
C ASP A 603 5.60 0.09 20.50
N VAL A 604 4.63 0.36 21.38
CA VAL A 604 4.30 -0.48 22.53
C VAL A 604 2.79 -0.43 22.74
N SER A 605 2.16 -1.60 22.76
CA SER A 605 0.73 -1.75 22.98
C SER A 605 0.46 -2.76 24.11
N PRO A 606 -0.31 -2.37 25.14
CA PRO A 606 -0.79 -3.30 26.16
C PRO A 606 -1.89 -4.22 25.62
N PHE A 607 -2.00 -5.43 26.16
CA PHE A 607 -3.07 -6.38 25.83
C PHE A 607 -3.57 -7.09 27.09
N ILE A 608 -4.84 -7.51 27.04
CA ILE A 608 -5.48 -8.38 28.04
C ILE A 608 -6.35 -9.37 27.27
N ASN A 609 -5.96 -10.63 27.30
CA ASN A 609 -6.67 -11.74 26.68
C ASN A 609 -7.28 -12.61 27.78
N GLU A 610 -7.86 -13.77 27.42
CA GLU A 610 -8.48 -14.66 28.40
C GLU A 610 -7.47 -15.19 29.43
N LEU A 611 -6.32 -15.68 28.97
CA LEU A 611 -5.35 -16.41 29.80
C LEU A 611 -4.03 -15.67 30.03
N GLN A 612 -3.81 -14.56 29.33
CA GLN A 612 -2.59 -13.74 29.45
C GLN A 612 -2.90 -12.24 29.38
N GLU A 613 -2.10 -11.45 30.09
CA GLU A 613 -2.07 -9.99 30.00
C GLU A 613 -0.62 -9.51 29.89
N GLY A 614 -0.40 -8.37 29.26
CA GLY A 614 0.96 -7.94 28.95
C GLY A 614 1.08 -6.75 28.02
N MET A 615 2.23 -6.65 27.38
CA MET A 615 2.55 -5.66 26.35
C MET A 615 3.33 -6.32 25.21
N GLY A 616 3.05 -5.90 23.99
CA GLY A 616 3.82 -6.26 22.81
C GLY A 616 4.23 -5.01 22.04
N GLY A 617 5.22 -5.17 21.16
CA GLY A 617 5.64 -4.09 20.30
C GLY A 617 6.97 -4.37 19.64
N SER A 618 7.51 -3.35 18.98
CA SER A 618 8.83 -3.40 18.40
C SER A 618 9.48 -2.03 18.40
N ALA A 619 10.80 -2.02 18.27
CA ALA A 619 11.54 -0.81 17.99
C ALA A 619 12.80 -1.10 17.21
N SER A 620 13.28 -0.10 16.47
CA SER A 620 14.62 -0.19 15.93
C SER A 620 15.68 -0.17 17.04
N PRO A 621 16.87 -0.77 16.83
CA PRO A 621 17.96 -0.74 17.79
C PRO A 621 18.28 0.66 18.34
N LYS A 622 18.18 1.71 17.50
CA LYS A 622 18.43 3.09 17.93
C LYS A 622 17.32 3.70 18.79
N ASP A 623 16.10 3.16 18.71
CA ASP A 623 14.93 3.65 19.42
C ASP A 623 14.53 2.75 20.60
N LEU A 624 15.37 1.76 20.96
CA LEU A 624 15.15 0.85 22.09
C LEU A 624 14.89 1.59 23.42
N GLU A 625 15.62 2.68 23.69
CA GLU A 625 15.36 3.47 24.90
C GLU A 625 13.93 4.03 24.90
N THR A 626 13.42 4.48 23.75
CA THR A 626 12.04 4.97 23.62
C THR A 626 11.04 3.85 23.88
N MET A 627 11.27 2.65 23.34
CA MET A 627 10.43 1.48 23.61
C MET A 627 10.38 1.15 25.10
N PHE A 628 11.54 1.09 25.78
CA PHE A 628 11.59 0.82 27.22
C PHE A 628 10.94 1.93 28.06
N GLN A 629 11.06 3.19 27.64
CA GLN A 629 10.32 4.29 28.26
C GLN A 629 8.81 4.11 28.12
N LEU A 630 8.31 3.72 26.95
CA LEU A 630 6.88 3.44 26.74
C LEU A 630 6.39 2.26 27.58
N ILE A 631 7.14 1.15 27.62
CA ILE A 631 6.83 -0.01 28.48
C ILE A 631 6.70 0.45 29.94
N TYR A 632 7.68 1.20 30.43
CA TYR A 632 7.67 1.72 31.79
C TYR A 632 6.48 2.64 32.06
N LEU A 633 6.17 3.54 31.12
CA LEU A 633 5.08 4.51 31.25
C LEU A 633 3.70 3.86 31.22
N TYR A 634 3.46 2.88 30.33
CA TYR A 634 2.20 2.13 30.35
C TYR A 634 2.02 1.35 31.66
N ALA A 635 3.10 0.85 32.25
CA ALA A 635 3.05 0.11 33.51
C ALA A 635 2.85 1.01 34.75
N THR A 636 3.39 2.23 34.73
CA THR A 636 3.48 3.07 35.94
C THR A 636 2.66 4.35 35.90
N GLN A 637 2.38 4.87 34.71
CA GLN A 637 1.72 6.16 34.48
C GLN A 637 0.75 6.11 33.27
N PRO A 638 -0.17 5.12 33.19
CA PRO A 638 -1.23 5.16 32.19
C PRO A 638 -2.09 6.41 32.41
N ARG A 639 -2.41 7.12 31.32
CA ARG A 639 -3.18 8.36 31.42
C ARG A 639 -4.67 8.08 31.32
N MET A 640 -5.43 8.56 32.29
CA MET A 640 -6.89 8.60 32.17
C MET A 640 -7.32 9.83 31.39
N ASP A 641 -7.98 9.62 30.25
CA ASP A 641 -8.56 10.69 29.46
C ASP A 641 -10.08 10.50 29.31
N PRO A 642 -10.89 11.25 30.09
CA PRO A 642 -12.35 11.16 30.02
C PRO A 642 -12.90 11.48 28.63
N LYS A 643 -12.28 12.38 27.86
CA LYS A 643 -12.76 12.76 26.53
C LYS A 643 -12.52 11.62 25.53
N ALA A 644 -11.33 11.03 25.55
CA ALA A 644 -11.02 9.87 24.72
C ALA A 644 -11.94 8.69 25.07
N PHE A 645 -12.22 8.47 26.36
CA PHE A 645 -13.13 7.42 26.80
C PHE A 645 -14.60 7.64 26.36
N GLU A 646 -15.11 8.87 26.41
CA GLU A 646 -16.45 9.16 25.85
C GLU A 646 -16.50 8.90 24.35
N THR A 647 -15.45 9.29 23.61
CA THR A 647 -15.31 9.04 22.17
C THR A 647 -15.36 7.54 21.88
N PHE A 648 -14.61 6.74 22.64
CA PHE A 648 -14.63 5.28 22.55
C PHE A 648 -16.03 4.71 22.80
N LYS A 649 -16.70 5.13 23.88
CA LYS A 649 -18.07 4.67 24.18
C LYS A 649 -19.06 5.00 23.06
N ALA A 650 -18.97 6.20 22.49
CA ALA A 650 -19.81 6.61 21.37
C ALA A 650 -19.56 5.74 20.12
N SER A 651 -18.29 5.41 19.84
CA SER A 651 -17.91 4.51 18.75
C SER A 651 -18.44 3.09 18.97
N GLN A 652 -18.25 2.52 20.17
CA GLN A 652 -18.72 1.18 20.51
C GLN A 652 -20.26 1.06 20.44
N ARG A 653 -21.00 2.08 20.89
CA ARG A 653 -22.47 2.11 20.75
C ARG A 653 -22.90 2.05 19.28
N ALA A 654 -22.27 2.84 18.43
CA ALA A 654 -22.56 2.83 16.99
C ALA A 654 -22.23 1.46 16.37
N SER A 655 -21.10 0.86 16.73
CA SER A 655 -20.72 -0.48 16.27
C SER A 655 -21.72 -1.56 16.69
N LEU A 656 -22.18 -1.54 17.95
CA LEU A 656 -23.15 -2.52 18.46
C LEU A 656 -24.53 -2.37 17.83
N GLN A 657 -24.99 -1.14 17.58
CA GLN A 657 -26.23 -0.88 16.84
C GLN A 657 -26.18 -1.46 15.42
N ASN A 658 -25.02 -1.33 14.76
CA ASN A 658 -24.82 -1.86 13.41
C ASN A 658 -24.63 -3.38 13.37
N ARG A 659 -24.20 -4.03 14.46
CA ARG A 659 -24.03 -5.49 14.51
C ARG A 659 -25.34 -6.24 14.30
N ASN A 660 -26.45 -5.70 14.81
CA ASN A 660 -27.79 -6.27 14.60
C ASN A 660 -28.31 -6.13 13.15
N ALA A 661 -27.65 -5.32 12.32
CA ALA A 661 -28.01 -5.12 10.92
C ALA A 661 -27.20 -6.00 9.94
N ARG A 662 -26.35 -6.90 10.46
CA ARG A 662 -25.62 -7.94 9.71
C ARG A 662 -26.01 -9.31 10.27
N PRO A 663 -27.16 -9.88 9.85
CA PRO A 663 -27.54 -11.24 10.25
C PRO A 663 -26.54 -12.29 9.77
#